data_AF-A0A191WHQ7-F1
#
_entry.id   AF-A0A191WHQ7-F1
#
_cell.length_a   1.000
_cell.length_b   1.000
_cell.length_c   1.000
_cell.angle_alpha   90.00
_cell.angle_beta   90.00
_cell.angle_gamma   90.00
#
_symmetry.space_group_name_H-M   'P 1'
#
loop_
_entity.id
_entity.type
_entity.pdbx_description
1 polymer ?
#
loop_
_entity_poly.entity_id
_entity_poly.type
_entity_poly.pdbx_seq_one_letter_code
_entity_poly.pdbx_strand_id
1 'polypeptide(L)'
;MTKPVKLAIIRARHDPAAPALGDQPFIDLLMVGSSSVLRYWEDTTRKHLDFIDTALMPWVDITLGDSVRRATQAELAIDALRAKFPGSDPLAGFQGVVVLTYPGNRQIPNPKAGLPGEAATITQGFDAGATTVRGFPVAVLPIASSNHTFMAHEVGHVLGFEHSYGLLNNGADWDPNDATVVEDPVYGSPFDLMSSASFGERWLGAGPRWDSSPTRSLTAVAGWPTPGAFGSAGPNVSRAHLHRQLPDAMAGSVVERPFPTTGSVSVRLRSASADVARQGAGRQPTLLVLHPAGEPASGVGRIYVEFRTATGWDAGLDPVGPDLSREGVVVHSLTDVPGTGPRTWYRGVVPLNSIDTDVAVDSSNLTVTIVGVADDRTWVDLRVSNGPANRTVTVASRLRNEDTLGVVGTETTEQTPCGDTVRRGTYATSTLEIFTVSTVGFGGIGQPSATAPTATWTVGGVPVPSGNGVVQVPFDGSTFAVDTTVDPVTFELGLTSPGGIRLGADVVCTVADQTGAAIGQTRFEAEGWFEGYNGDDLPKVIACWTRRIKDLDIRVKPGDFEKPTPDPKFDWRDIARLQIEFGDAVVLERTEALQRAEKLQQDETLRVTEGLRVAEQLKAAEALKTAEALRTAETLRTAETLRVREGLQVGETVAAQPFDATKISTVGRLRLQNLGVFDR
;
A
#
# COMPACT_ATOMS: atom_id res chain seq x y z
N MET A 1 6.62 -10.37 -24.10
CA MET A 1 7.57 -11.50 -24.27
C MET A 1 8.63 -11.40 -23.19
N THR A 2 9.16 -12.51 -22.71
CA THR A 2 10.29 -12.52 -21.77
C THR A 2 11.59 -12.21 -22.51
N LYS A 3 12.52 -11.54 -21.85
CA LYS A 3 13.84 -11.14 -22.33
C LYS A 3 14.88 -11.84 -21.44
N PRO A 4 15.59 -12.86 -21.94
CA PRO A 4 16.64 -13.51 -21.17
C PRO A 4 17.80 -12.55 -20.96
N VAL A 5 18.26 -12.44 -19.72
CA VAL A 5 19.40 -11.64 -19.30
C VAL A 5 20.45 -12.53 -18.65
N LYS A 6 21.68 -12.45 -19.15
CA LYS A 6 22.81 -13.24 -18.66
C LYS A 6 23.80 -12.34 -17.94
N LEU A 7 23.88 -12.46 -16.63
CA LEU A 7 24.89 -11.77 -15.82
C LEU A 7 25.97 -12.74 -15.33
N ALA A 8 27.21 -12.26 -15.26
CA ALA A 8 28.31 -12.99 -14.63
C ALA A 8 28.57 -12.42 -13.24
N ILE A 9 28.40 -13.23 -12.20
CA ILE A 9 28.64 -12.81 -10.81
C ILE A 9 30.02 -13.29 -10.37
N ILE A 10 31.00 -12.40 -10.31
CA ILE A 10 32.38 -12.69 -9.91
C ILE A 10 32.54 -12.41 -8.41
N ARG A 11 33.03 -13.41 -7.68
CA ARG A 11 33.40 -13.27 -6.27
C ARG A 11 34.90 -13.10 -6.17
N ALA A 12 35.33 -11.90 -5.80
CA ALA A 12 36.74 -11.52 -5.76
C ALA A 12 37.19 -11.31 -4.31
N ARG A 13 38.06 -12.19 -3.81
CA ARG A 13 38.69 -12.05 -2.51
C ARG A 13 39.94 -11.18 -2.67
N HIS A 14 39.94 -10.02 -2.01
CA HIS A 14 41.08 -9.11 -2.01
C HIS A 14 41.98 -9.28 -0.78
N ASP A 15 41.42 -9.83 0.30
CA ASP A 15 42.16 -10.14 1.54
C ASP A 15 42.20 -11.66 1.75
N PRO A 16 43.38 -12.30 1.63
CA PRO A 16 43.52 -13.74 1.84
C PRO A 16 43.36 -14.14 3.33
N ALA A 17 43.46 -13.20 4.27
CA ALA A 17 43.25 -13.46 5.70
C ALA A 17 41.76 -13.53 6.06
N ALA A 18 40.86 -13.04 5.20
CA ALA A 18 39.44 -13.08 5.44
C ALA A 18 38.89 -14.53 5.39
N PRO A 19 37.92 -14.89 6.25
CA PRO A 19 37.34 -16.24 6.28
C PRO A 19 36.81 -16.70 4.92
N ALA A 20 37.00 -17.98 4.59
CA ALA A 20 36.37 -18.54 3.40
C ALA A 20 34.85 -18.55 3.55
N LEU A 21 34.14 -18.14 2.50
CA LEU A 21 32.68 -18.15 2.45
C LEU A 21 32.20 -19.17 1.41
N GLY A 22 31.18 -19.94 1.79
CA GLY A 22 30.49 -20.84 0.87
C GLY A 22 29.69 -20.09 -0.18
N ASP A 23 29.21 -20.82 -1.19
CA ASP A 23 28.48 -20.25 -2.33
C ASP A 23 27.05 -19.86 -1.97
N GLN A 24 26.42 -20.61 -1.06
CA GLN A 24 24.99 -20.51 -0.76
C GLN A 24 24.51 -19.09 -0.37
N PRO A 25 25.18 -18.34 0.53
CA PRO A 25 24.73 -16.99 0.88
C PRO A 25 24.67 -16.04 -0.32
N PHE A 26 25.56 -16.22 -1.30
CA PHE A 26 25.58 -15.43 -2.53
C PHE A 26 24.47 -15.82 -3.50
N ILE A 27 24.22 -17.13 -3.62
CA ILE A 27 23.13 -17.68 -4.42
C ILE A 27 21.79 -17.20 -3.87
N ASP A 28 21.58 -17.29 -2.56
CA ASP A 28 20.34 -16.85 -1.91
C ASP A 28 20.15 -15.34 -2.05
N LEU A 29 21.21 -14.55 -1.83
CA LEU A 29 21.10 -13.10 -1.84
C LEU A 29 20.95 -12.51 -3.24
N LEU A 30 21.71 -13.00 -4.22
CA LEU A 30 21.71 -12.40 -5.55
C LEU A 30 20.75 -13.10 -6.49
N MET A 31 20.66 -14.43 -6.44
CA MET A 31 20.05 -15.20 -7.52
C MET A 31 18.65 -15.70 -7.16
N VAL A 32 18.50 -16.56 -6.15
CA VAL A 32 17.29 -17.41 -6.01
C VAL A 32 16.47 -17.17 -4.75
N GLY A 33 16.96 -16.40 -3.77
CA GLY A 33 16.20 -16.08 -2.57
C GLY A 33 14.90 -15.33 -2.88
N SER A 34 13.92 -15.45 -2.00
CA SER A 34 12.62 -14.78 -2.13
C SER A 34 12.71 -13.25 -2.15
N SER A 35 13.81 -12.70 -1.68
CA SER A 35 14.16 -11.28 -1.74
C SER A 35 15.54 -11.08 -2.35
N SER A 36 15.90 -11.91 -3.34
CA SER A 36 17.18 -11.76 -4.02
C SER A 36 17.19 -10.54 -4.93
N VAL A 37 18.38 -10.04 -5.23
CA VAL A 37 18.56 -8.89 -6.13
C VAL A 37 18.01 -9.17 -7.53
N LEU A 38 18.24 -10.37 -8.09
CA LEU A 38 17.67 -10.73 -9.39
C LEU A 38 16.16 -10.96 -9.28
N ARG A 39 15.67 -11.54 -8.19
CA ARG A 39 14.23 -11.69 -7.96
C ARG A 39 13.52 -10.34 -7.96
N TYR A 40 14.11 -9.32 -7.32
CA TYR A 40 13.63 -7.95 -7.38
C TYR A 40 13.46 -7.47 -8.83
N TRP A 41 14.48 -7.65 -9.68
CA TRP A 41 14.43 -7.20 -11.07
C TRP A 41 13.44 -7.99 -11.92
N GLU A 42 13.34 -9.30 -11.71
CA GLU A 42 12.28 -10.09 -12.35
C GLU A 42 10.90 -9.58 -11.94
N ASP A 43 10.68 -9.37 -10.65
CA ASP A 43 9.40 -8.99 -10.07
C ASP A 43 8.97 -7.58 -10.50
N THR A 44 9.87 -6.59 -10.39
CA THR A 44 9.58 -5.21 -10.78
C THR A 44 9.34 -5.10 -12.29
N THR A 45 10.03 -5.90 -13.11
CA THR A 45 9.80 -5.97 -14.56
C THR A 45 8.68 -6.92 -14.96
N ARG A 46 7.93 -7.47 -13.99
CA ARG A 46 6.77 -8.36 -14.23
C ARG A 46 7.13 -9.61 -15.03
N LYS A 47 8.26 -10.21 -14.67
CA LYS A 47 8.93 -11.32 -15.33
C LYS A 47 9.30 -11.03 -16.78
N HIS A 48 9.37 -9.77 -17.19
CA HIS A 48 9.89 -9.42 -18.51
C HIS A 48 11.38 -9.75 -18.58
N LEU A 49 12.16 -9.38 -17.57
CA LEU A 49 13.53 -9.88 -17.45
C LEU A 49 13.52 -11.25 -16.78
N ASP A 50 14.31 -12.17 -17.33
CA ASP A 50 14.53 -13.52 -16.82
C ASP A 50 16.04 -13.76 -16.70
N PHE A 51 16.48 -14.22 -15.53
CA PHE A 51 17.90 -14.38 -15.21
C PHE A 51 18.34 -15.85 -15.12
N ILE A 52 17.57 -16.79 -15.66
CA ILE A 52 17.84 -18.24 -15.55
C ILE A 52 19.27 -18.65 -15.97
N ASP A 53 19.87 -17.93 -16.92
CA ASP A 53 21.21 -18.18 -17.46
C ASP A 53 22.32 -17.33 -16.79
N THR A 54 22.01 -16.66 -15.67
CA THR A 54 23.00 -15.94 -14.85
C THR A 54 23.86 -16.94 -14.09
N ALA A 55 25.17 -16.70 -14.04
CA ALA A 55 26.13 -17.63 -13.47
C ALA A 55 26.92 -17.03 -12.31
N LEU A 56 27.03 -17.79 -11.22
CA LEU A 56 27.97 -17.51 -10.14
C LEU A 56 29.34 -18.08 -10.52
N MET A 57 30.30 -17.20 -10.74
CA MET A 57 31.64 -17.58 -11.20
C MET A 57 32.46 -18.19 -10.04
N PRO A 58 33.51 -18.98 -10.37
CA PRO A 58 34.46 -19.43 -9.37
C PRO A 58 35.09 -18.24 -8.63
N TRP A 59 35.41 -18.45 -7.36
CA TRP A 59 36.17 -17.47 -6.58
C TRP A 59 37.48 -17.10 -7.28
N VAL A 60 37.84 -15.82 -7.25
CA VAL A 60 39.14 -15.32 -7.70
C VAL A 60 39.82 -14.54 -6.58
N ASP A 61 41.14 -14.58 -6.56
CA ASP A 61 41.95 -13.76 -5.66
C ASP A 61 42.48 -12.56 -6.44
N ILE A 62 42.38 -11.37 -5.86
CA ILE A 62 42.85 -10.11 -6.47
C ILE A 62 43.76 -9.35 -5.50
N THR A 63 44.68 -8.54 -6.03
CA THR A 63 45.56 -7.69 -5.22
C THR A 63 45.33 -6.23 -5.60
N LEU A 64 44.68 -5.48 -4.71
CA LEU A 64 44.27 -4.09 -4.98
C LEU A 64 45.38 -3.06 -4.75
N GLY A 65 46.48 -3.42 -4.06
CA GLY A 65 47.50 -2.47 -3.62
C GLY A 65 46.87 -1.35 -2.80
N ASP A 66 47.23 -0.09 -3.08
CA ASP A 66 46.65 1.08 -2.39
C ASP A 66 45.30 1.53 -2.97
N SER A 67 44.86 0.96 -4.10
CA SER A 67 43.66 1.42 -4.81
C SER A 67 42.37 1.04 -4.08
N VAL A 68 41.45 2.01 -4.00
CA VAL A 68 40.06 1.79 -3.56
C VAL A 68 39.06 1.87 -4.71
N ARG A 69 39.50 2.21 -5.94
CA ARG A 69 38.64 2.53 -7.09
C ARG A 69 37.81 1.34 -7.55
N ARG A 70 36.55 1.58 -7.92
CA ARG A 70 35.65 0.54 -8.47
C ARG A 70 36.19 -0.10 -9.76
N ALA A 71 36.74 0.71 -10.68
CA ALA A 71 37.27 0.22 -11.96
C ALA A 71 38.41 -0.80 -11.75
N THR A 72 39.35 -0.49 -10.86
CA THR A 72 40.47 -1.40 -10.52
C THR A 72 39.98 -2.72 -9.94
N GLN A 73 38.97 -2.69 -9.05
CA GLN A 73 38.37 -3.91 -8.50
C GLN A 73 37.78 -4.79 -9.61
N ALA A 74 37.03 -4.19 -10.54
CA ALA A 74 36.41 -4.90 -11.65
C ALA A 74 37.44 -5.47 -12.65
N GLU A 75 38.43 -4.67 -13.05
CA GLU A 75 39.48 -5.08 -13.97
C GLU A 75 40.24 -6.30 -13.45
N LEU A 76 40.71 -6.23 -12.20
CA LEU A 76 41.46 -7.33 -11.59
C LEU A 76 40.61 -8.58 -11.39
N ALA A 77 39.33 -8.43 -11.04
CA ALA A 77 38.43 -9.57 -10.89
C ALA A 77 38.19 -10.29 -12.23
N ILE A 78 37.97 -9.52 -13.30
CA ILE A 78 37.77 -10.06 -14.66
C ILE A 78 39.06 -10.73 -15.17
N ASP A 79 40.22 -10.09 -14.99
CA ASP A 79 41.50 -10.61 -15.45
C ASP A 79 41.87 -11.89 -14.67
N ALA A 80 41.65 -11.92 -13.35
CA ALA A 80 41.85 -13.10 -12.52
C ALA A 80 40.89 -14.25 -12.88
N LEU A 81 39.65 -13.95 -13.27
CA LEU A 81 38.71 -14.97 -13.76
C LEU A 81 39.19 -15.55 -15.09
N ARG A 82 39.54 -14.70 -16.06
CA ARG A 82 40.05 -15.12 -17.36
C ARG A 82 41.32 -15.96 -17.26
N ALA A 83 42.20 -15.64 -16.31
CA ALA A 83 43.41 -16.42 -16.05
C ALA A 83 43.11 -17.88 -15.64
N LYS A 84 41.94 -18.16 -15.05
CA LYS A 84 41.49 -19.53 -14.73
C LYS A 84 41.02 -20.33 -15.95
N PHE A 85 40.71 -19.65 -17.06
CA PHE A 85 40.17 -20.24 -18.28
C PHE A 85 41.02 -19.84 -19.51
N PRO A 86 42.29 -20.27 -19.62
CA PRO A 86 43.21 -19.79 -20.65
C PRO A 86 42.80 -20.16 -22.10
N GLY A 87 41.86 -21.09 -22.28
CA GLY A 87 41.41 -21.57 -23.59
C GLY A 87 40.05 -21.03 -24.07
N SER A 88 39.37 -20.19 -23.29
CA SER A 88 38.04 -19.68 -23.62
C SER A 88 37.75 -18.41 -22.81
N ASP A 89 37.03 -17.43 -23.37
CA ASP A 89 36.56 -16.31 -22.56
C ASP A 89 35.37 -16.76 -21.66
N PRO A 90 35.54 -16.85 -20.33
CA PRO A 90 34.46 -17.28 -19.42
C PRO A 90 33.30 -16.26 -19.37
N LEU A 91 33.51 -15.05 -19.90
CA LEU A 91 32.49 -14.00 -19.98
C LEU A 91 31.79 -13.94 -21.35
N ALA A 92 32.12 -14.84 -22.29
CA ALA A 92 31.48 -14.87 -23.59
C ALA A 92 29.97 -15.09 -23.48
N GLY A 93 29.17 -14.21 -24.10
CA GLY A 93 27.71 -14.30 -24.11
C GLY A 93 27.00 -13.70 -22.90
N PHE A 94 27.74 -13.24 -21.88
CA PHE A 94 27.17 -12.44 -20.80
C PHE A 94 26.97 -10.99 -21.25
N GLN A 95 25.92 -10.35 -20.74
CA GLN A 95 25.55 -8.97 -21.08
C GLN A 95 26.04 -7.96 -20.05
N GLY A 96 26.42 -8.41 -18.86
CA GLY A 96 26.92 -7.58 -17.78
C GLY A 96 27.61 -8.40 -16.69
N VAL A 97 28.35 -7.72 -15.83
CA VAL A 97 29.13 -8.35 -14.76
C VAL A 97 28.77 -7.73 -13.42
N VAL A 98 28.64 -8.56 -12.39
CA VAL A 98 28.52 -8.14 -10.99
C VAL A 98 29.77 -8.61 -10.28
N VAL A 99 30.54 -7.70 -9.69
CA VAL A 99 31.78 -8.00 -8.97
C VAL A 99 31.54 -7.79 -7.48
N LEU A 100 31.63 -8.87 -6.71
CA LEU A 100 31.54 -8.85 -5.25
C LEU A 100 32.95 -8.84 -4.68
N THR A 101 33.36 -7.72 -4.10
CA THR A 101 34.67 -7.59 -3.48
C THR A 101 34.59 -7.99 -2.01
N TYR A 102 35.32 -9.03 -1.62
CA TYR A 102 35.32 -9.62 -0.28
C TYR A 102 36.67 -9.41 0.43
N PRO A 103 36.71 -8.89 1.68
CA PRO A 103 35.59 -8.42 2.52
C PRO A 103 34.94 -7.10 2.08
N GLY A 104 35.56 -6.35 1.17
CA GLY A 104 35.00 -5.08 0.68
C GLY A 104 35.36 -3.83 1.50
N ASN A 105 36.20 -3.99 2.51
CA ASN A 105 36.90 -2.91 3.20
C ASN A 105 38.29 -3.41 3.63
N ARG A 106 39.12 -2.52 4.18
CA ARG A 106 40.40 -2.88 4.81
C ARG A 106 40.70 -2.01 6.01
N GLN A 107 41.56 -2.49 6.91
CA GLN A 107 42.12 -1.65 7.97
C GLN A 107 43.36 -0.91 7.44
N ILE A 108 43.42 0.40 7.68
CA ILE A 108 44.60 1.24 7.37
C ILE A 108 45.07 1.95 8.64
N PRO A 109 46.36 2.35 8.72
CA PRO A 109 46.83 3.21 9.80
C PRO A 109 45.97 4.47 9.91
N ASN A 110 45.53 4.82 11.12
CA ASN A 110 44.77 6.05 11.34
C ASN A 110 45.74 7.25 11.23
N PRO A 111 45.51 8.22 10.33
CA PRO A 111 46.34 9.44 10.28
C PRO A 111 46.32 10.24 11.59
N LYS A 112 45.29 10.04 12.42
CA LYS A 112 45.13 10.67 13.74
C LYS A 112 45.60 9.78 14.91
N ALA A 113 46.21 8.63 14.62
CA ALA A 113 46.70 7.72 15.66
C ALA A 113 47.64 8.47 16.64
N GLY A 114 47.41 8.28 17.95
CA GLY A 114 48.19 8.93 19.01
C GLY A 114 47.54 10.19 19.60
N LEU A 115 46.46 10.70 19.02
CA LEU A 115 45.62 11.70 19.67
C LEU A 115 44.68 11.03 20.71
N PRO A 116 44.29 11.73 21.79
CA PRO A 116 43.38 11.17 22.78
C PRO A 116 42.05 10.73 22.16
N GLY A 117 41.69 9.46 22.33
CA GLY A 117 40.43 8.88 21.82
C GLY A 117 40.49 8.34 20.39
N GLU A 118 41.61 8.51 19.67
CA GLU A 118 41.76 8.03 18.29
C GLU A 118 42.33 6.60 18.24
N ALA A 119 41.72 5.73 17.44
CA ALA A 119 42.16 4.36 17.26
C ALA A 119 43.49 4.28 16.46
N ALA A 120 44.25 3.20 16.63
CA ALA A 120 45.51 2.99 15.88
C ALA A 120 45.28 2.74 14.38
N THR A 121 44.14 2.17 14.02
CA THR A 121 43.73 1.91 12.63
C THR A 121 42.29 2.36 12.42
N ILE A 122 41.94 2.64 11.16
CA ILE A 122 40.58 2.96 10.73
C ILE A 122 40.16 2.01 9.60
N THR A 123 38.85 1.80 9.50
CA THR A 123 38.26 1.02 8.41
C THR A 123 38.15 1.92 7.17
N GLN A 124 38.82 1.54 6.08
CA GLN A 124 38.66 2.16 4.78
C GLN A 124 37.72 1.33 3.91
N GLY A 125 36.60 1.92 3.51
CA GLY A 125 35.69 1.34 2.52
C GLY A 125 36.27 1.43 1.11
N PHE A 126 35.81 0.54 0.23
CA PHE A 126 36.12 0.62 -1.19
C PHE A 126 35.03 1.36 -1.96
N ASP A 127 35.43 2.05 -3.01
CA ASP A 127 34.52 2.71 -3.92
C ASP A 127 33.61 1.67 -4.58
N ALA A 128 32.31 1.91 -4.48
CA ALA A 128 31.26 1.00 -4.89
C ALA A 128 30.40 1.64 -5.96
N GLY A 129 29.85 0.81 -6.84
CA GLY A 129 28.82 1.20 -7.78
C GLY A 129 29.12 0.79 -9.22
N ALA A 130 28.34 1.32 -10.15
CA ALA A 130 28.38 0.95 -11.54
C ALA A 130 29.54 1.62 -12.28
N THR A 131 30.05 0.93 -13.29
CA THR A 131 31.09 1.39 -14.20
C THR A 131 31.06 0.59 -15.51
N THR A 132 31.97 0.88 -16.43
CA THR A 132 32.17 0.07 -17.64
C THR A 132 33.63 -0.38 -17.70
N VAL A 133 33.85 -1.68 -17.81
CA VAL A 133 35.19 -2.27 -17.86
C VAL A 133 35.22 -3.33 -18.95
N ARG A 134 36.25 -3.27 -19.81
CA ARG A 134 36.45 -4.21 -20.94
C ARG A 134 35.21 -4.35 -21.84
N GLY A 135 34.42 -3.29 -21.98
CA GLY A 135 33.19 -3.28 -22.80
C GLY A 135 31.95 -3.87 -22.11
N PHE A 136 32.06 -4.33 -20.87
CA PHE A 136 30.92 -4.77 -20.07
C PHE A 136 30.43 -3.64 -19.16
N PRO A 137 29.10 -3.46 -19.00
CA PRO A 137 28.58 -2.78 -17.84
C PRO A 137 28.84 -3.64 -16.59
N VAL A 138 29.37 -3.02 -15.54
CA VAL A 138 29.80 -3.70 -14.31
C VAL A 138 29.24 -3.02 -13.08
N ALA A 139 28.59 -3.78 -12.20
CA ALA A 139 28.29 -3.36 -10.84
C ALA A 139 29.39 -3.85 -9.88
N VAL A 140 30.06 -2.96 -9.17
CA VAL A 140 31.09 -3.30 -8.17
C VAL A 140 30.51 -3.12 -6.78
N LEU A 141 30.41 -4.22 -6.03
CA LEU A 141 29.69 -4.29 -4.77
C LEU A 141 30.63 -4.81 -3.66
N PRO A 142 31.30 -3.92 -2.91
CA PRO A 142 32.05 -4.30 -1.74
C PRO A 142 31.10 -4.86 -0.67
N ILE A 143 31.35 -6.09 -0.23
CA ILE A 143 30.41 -6.84 0.63
C ILE A 143 30.19 -6.16 1.99
N ALA A 144 31.21 -5.50 2.53
CA ALA A 144 31.12 -4.85 3.83
C ALA A 144 30.16 -3.67 3.89
N SER A 145 29.95 -2.96 2.78
CA SER A 145 29.18 -1.70 2.72
C SER A 145 27.91 -1.78 1.88
N SER A 146 27.70 -2.86 1.14
CA SER A 146 26.57 -2.99 0.21
C SER A 146 25.34 -3.59 0.90
N ASN A 147 24.24 -2.85 0.93
CA ASN A 147 22.92 -3.34 1.33
C ASN A 147 22.06 -3.74 0.11
N HIS A 148 20.90 -4.37 0.32
CA HIS A 148 20.04 -4.83 -0.78
C HIS A 148 19.63 -3.70 -1.73
N THR A 149 19.17 -2.57 -1.19
CA THR A 149 18.76 -1.40 -1.98
C THR A 149 19.86 -0.94 -2.91
N PHE A 150 21.06 -0.75 -2.37
CA PHE A 150 22.25 -0.37 -3.13
C PHE A 150 22.59 -1.42 -4.18
N MET A 151 22.65 -2.70 -3.83
CA MET A 151 22.95 -3.76 -4.79
C MET A 151 21.94 -3.81 -5.94
N ALA A 152 20.65 -3.68 -5.64
CA ALA A 152 19.60 -3.67 -6.66
C ALA A 152 19.72 -2.44 -7.56
N HIS A 153 19.99 -1.27 -6.99
CA HIS A 153 20.23 -0.01 -7.71
C HIS A 153 21.40 -0.15 -8.71
N GLU A 154 22.54 -0.65 -8.25
CA GLU A 154 23.74 -0.80 -9.09
C GLU A 154 23.56 -1.87 -10.18
N VAL A 155 22.85 -2.96 -9.87
CA VAL A 155 22.42 -3.92 -10.90
C VAL A 155 21.47 -3.26 -11.91
N GLY A 156 20.66 -2.29 -11.50
CA GLY A 156 19.84 -1.46 -12.39
C GLY A 156 20.66 -0.78 -13.47
N HIS A 157 21.80 -0.19 -13.13
CA HIS A 157 22.73 0.38 -14.11
C HIS A 157 23.28 -0.66 -15.09
N VAL A 158 23.55 -1.87 -14.62
CA VAL A 158 23.97 -2.98 -15.51
C VAL A 158 22.86 -3.35 -16.49
N LEU A 159 21.60 -3.19 -16.10
CA LEU A 159 20.41 -3.40 -16.92
C LEU A 159 20.05 -2.17 -17.79
N GLY A 160 20.82 -1.09 -17.68
CA GLY A 160 20.68 0.15 -18.45
C GLY A 160 19.72 1.18 -17.85
N PHE A 161 19.28 1.01 -16.60
CA PHE A 161 18.54 2.05 -15.88
C PHE A 161 19.48 3.18 -15.46
N GLU A 162 18.99 4.40 -15.50
CA GLU A 162 19.72 5.60 -15.09
C GLU A 162 19.24 6.06 -13.72
N HIS A 163 19.82 7.11 -13.13
CA HIS A 163 19.25 7.68 -11.90
C HIS A 163 17.88 8.32 -12.16
N SER A 164 16.99 8.22 -11.16
CA SER A 164 15.77 9.04 -11.10
C SER A 164 16.05 10.41 -10.47
N TYR A 165 15.20 11.37 -10.80
CA TYR A 165 15.30 12.76 -10.34
C TYR A 165 14.03 13.16 -9.59
N GLY A 166 14.08 14.23 -8.81
CA GLY A 166 12.91 14.71 -8.08
C GLY A 166 13.21 15.87 -7.14
N LEU A 167 12.97 15.64 -5.86
CA LEU A 167 13.19 16.59 -4.77
C LEU A 167 14.68 16.93 -4.64
N LEU A 168 14.98 18.19 -4.33
CA LEU A 168 16.33 18.63 -4.00
C LEU A 168 16.77 18.00 -2.68
N ASN A 169 17.77 17.13 -2.75
CA ASN A 169 18.26 16.37 -1.62
C ASN A 169 19.79 16.50 -1.51
N ASN A 170 20.34 16.04 -0.39
CA ASN A 170 21.78 15.98 -0.16
C ASN A 170 22.38 14.60 -0.49
N GLY A 171 21.67 13.79 -1.27
CA GLY A 171 22.04 12.42 -1.61
C GLY A 171 23.10 12.30 -2.71
N ALA A 172 23.52 13.38 -3.35
CA ALA A 172 24.66 13.38 -4.29
C ALA A 172 26.01 13.56 -3.56
N ASP A 173 25.99 14.14 -2.36
CA ASP A 173 27.15 14.47 -1.54
C ASP A 173 26.89 14.03 -0.09
N TRP A 174 27.08 12.73 0.17
CA TRP A 174 26.83 12.08 1.46
C TRP A 174 27.94 12.36 2.50
N ASP A 175 28.65 13.48 2.45
CA ASP A 175 29.57 13.83 3.54
C ASP A 175 28.83 14.59 4.65
N PRO A 176 28.47 13.94 5.77
CA PRO A 176 27.79 14.61 6.88
C PRO A 176 28.66 15.67 7.57
N ASN A 177 29.95 15.78 7.21
CA ASN A 177 30.89 16.78 7.76
C ASN A 177 31.19 17.92 6.78
N ASP A 178 30.64 17.90 5.57
CA ASP A 178 30.83 18.98 4.61
C ASP A 178 29.90 20.15 4.96
N ALA A 179 30.49 21.33 5.20
CA ALA A 179 29.77 22.57 5.48
C ALA A 179 29.14 23.20 4.22
N THR A 180 29.41 22.63 3.04
CA THR A 180 28.99 23.13 1.72
C THR A 180 27.97 22.22 1.01
N VAL A 181 27.24 21.40 1.80
CA VAL A 181 26.21 20.44 1.35
C VAL A 181 25.59 20.81 0.00
N VAL A 182 25.90 20.01 -1.01
CA VAL A 182 25.40 20.21 -2.37
C VAL A 182 23.98 19.65 -2.47
N GLU A 183 23.02 20.52 -2.75
CA GLU A 183 21.64 20.13 -3.04
C GLU A 183 21.50 19.80 -4.53
N ASP A 184 21.06 18.58 -4.82
CA ASP A 184 20.92 18.07 -6.18
C ASP A 184 19.59 17.29 -6.34
N PRO A 185 18.92 17.37 -7.50
CA PRO A 185 17.68 16.64 -7.75
C PRO A 185 17.88 15.14 -8.07
N VAL A 186 19.10 14.69 -8.37
CA VAL A 186 19.45 13.27 -8.55
C VAL A 186 19.10 12.52 -7.27
N TYR A 187 18.56 11.33 -7.45
CA TYR A 187 18.03 10.50 -6.37
C TYR A 187 16.83 11.09 -5.62
N GLY A 188 16.20 12.11 -6.20
CA GLY A 188 15.12 12.85 -5.57
C GLY A 188 13.73 12.21 -5.61
N SER A 189 13.59 10.97 -6.11
CA SER A 189 12.28 10.31 -6.19
C SER A 189 12.06 9.35 -5.02
N PRO A 190 11.04 9.59 -4.17
CA PRO A 190 10.66 8.67 -3.08
C PRO A 190 10.12 7.30 -3.55
N PHE A 191 9.72 7.20 -4.83
CA PHE A 191 8.94 6.08 -5.33
C PHE A 191 9.68 5.24 -6.39
N ASP A 192 10.99 5.42 -6.52
CA ASP A 192 11.84 4.77 -7.51
C ASP A 192 13.13 4.26 -6.87
N LEU A 193 13.43 2.96 -7.04
CA LEU A 193 14.70 2.36 -6.59
C LEU A 193 15.93 3.05 -7.20
N MET A 194 15.81 3.64 -8.39
CA MET A 194 16.91 4.36 -9.01
C MET A 194 17.23 5.70 -8.30
N SER A 195 16.56 5.99 -7.19
CA SER A 195 16.98 6.97 -6.18
C SER A 195 17.94 6.40 -5.13
N SER A 196 18.38 5.16 -5.30
CA SER A 196 19.32 4.48 -4.42
C SER A 196 18.83 4.49 -2.98
N ALA A 197 19.60 5.04 -2.05
CA ALA A 197 19.30 5.04 -0.63
C ALA A 197 18.78 6.38 -0.09
N SER A 198 18.82 7.48 -0.88
CA SER A 198 18.34 8.78 -0.38
C SER A 198 16.85 8.98 -0.59
N PHE A 199 16.24 8.46 -1.66
CA PHE A 199 14.79 8.56 -1.89
C PHE A 199 14.22 9.99 -1.77
N GLY A 200 15.04 11.00 -2.07
CA GLY A 200 14.68 12.42 -1.94
C GLY A 200 14.66 12.96 -0.50
N GLU A 201 15.13 12.19 0.47
CA GLU A 201 15.34 12.57 1.87
C GLU A 201 16.35 13.72 2.02
N ARG A 202 16.10 14.63 2.96
CA ARG A 202 16.94 15.81 3.20
C ARG A 202 17.15 16.05 4.67
N TRP A 203 18.42 16.02 5.11
CA TRP A 203 18.78 16.14 6.52
C TRP A 203 19.51 17.40 6.93
N LEU A 204 20.33 17.98 6.04
CA LEU A 204 21.27 19.05 6.35
C LEU A 204 21.24 20.10 5.22
N GLY A 205 21.10 21.39 5.54
CA GLY A 205 21.09 22.48 4.56
C GLY A 205 20.20 23.67 4.94
N ALA A 206 20.16 24.69 4.07
CA ALA A 206 19.29 25.86 4.21
C ALA A 206 17.89 25.55 3.66
N GLY A 207 17.09 24.80 4.40
CA GLY A 207 15.72 24.46 3.98
C GLY A 207 14.97 23.58 4.99
N PRO A 208 13.69 23.26 4.71
CA PRO A 208 12.93 22.31 5.53
C PRO A 208 13.59 20.93 5.52
N ARG A 209 13.60 20.24 6.66
CA ARG A 209 13.96 18.83 6.76
C ARG A 209 12.77 18.00 6.31
N TRP A 210 13.01 16.95 5.55
CA TRP A 210 12.00 15.94 5.24
C TRP A 210 12.62 14.55 5.14
N ASP A 211 11.84 13.56 5.53
CA ASP A 211 12.26 12.17 5.69
C ASP A 211 11.56 11.29 4.64
N SER A 212 12.29 10.36 4.04
CA SER A 212 11.70 9.42 3.09
C SER A 212 12.36 8.05 3.15
N SER A 213 11.63 7.08 3.70
CA SER A 213 12.11 5.71 3.85
C SER A 213 11.09 4.71 3.30
N PRO A 214 10.97 4.59 1.95
CA PRO A 214 10.08 3.61 1.30
C PRO A 214 10.54 2.14 1.46
N THR A 215 11.40 1.85 2.44
CA THR A 215 12.10 0.57 2.55
C THR A 215 11.30 -0.44 3.37
N ARG A 216 11.17 -1.66 2.85
CA ARG A 216 10.55 -2.79 3.57
C ARG A 216 11.60 -3.60 4.31
N SER A 217 11.24 -4.18 5.44
CA SER A 217 12.12 -5.12 6.14
C SER A 217 12.35 -6.40 5.33
N LEU A 218 13.59 -6.89 5.36
CA LEU A 218 14.01 -8.18 4.81
C LEU A 218 14.46 -9.12 5.93
N THR A 219 14.36 -10.42 5.67
CA THR A 219 15.00 -11.44 6.50
C THR A 219 16.48 -11.50 6.18
N ALA A 220 17.33 -11.57 7.21
CA ALA A 220 18.77 -11.74 7.03
C ALA A 220 19.08 -13.04 6.26
N VAL A 221 20.05 -12.97 5.35
CA VAL A 221 20.54 -14.14 4.61
C VAL A 221 21.50 -14.93 5.50
N ALA A 222 21.16 -16.20 5.74
CA ALA A 222 21.96 -17.08 6.57
C ALA A 222 23.39 -17.24 6.01
N GLY A 223 24.40 -17.12 6.87
CA GLY A 223 25.81 -17.25 6.48
C GLY A 223 26.39 -16.06 5.72
N TRP A 224 25.63 -14.98 5.54
CA TRP A 224 26.17 -13.74 4.97
C TRP A 224 27.15 -13.07 5.96
N PRO A 225 28.35 -12.63 5.50
CA PRO A 225 29.43 -12.19 6.38
C PRO A 225 29.20 -10.85 7.09
N THR A 226 28.23 -10.04 6.64
CA THR A 226 27.85 -8.78 7.28
C THR A 226 26.40 -8.84 7.80
N PRO A 227 26.19 -9.36 9.03
CA PRO A 227 24.89 -9.33 9.68
C PRO A 227 24.35 -7.90 9.75
N GLY A 228 23.14 -7.66 9.25
CA GLY A 228 22.51 -6.32 9.25
C GLY A 228 22.66 -5.51 7.96
N ALA A 229 23.58 -5.87 7.04
CA ALA A 229 23.63 -5.24 5.71
C ALA A 229 22.36 -5.53 4.88
N PHE A 230 21.62 -6.59 5.22
CA PHE A 230 20.42 -7.07 4.52
C PHE A 230 19.19 -7.03 5.42
N GLY A 231 18.93 -5.87 6.04
CA GLY A 231 17.76 -5.63 6.88
C GLY A 231 16.57 -5.02 6.15
N SER A 232 16.78 -4.39 5.00
CA SER A 232 15.72 -3.72 4.25
C SER A 232 15.95 -3.75 2.73
N ALA A 233 14.88 -3.52 1.97
CA ALA A 233 14.89 -3.35 0.52
C ALA A 233 14.08 -2.12 0.12
N GLY A 234 14.58 -1.40 -0.87
CA GLY A 234 13.89 -0.27 -1.49
C GLY A 234 12.61 -0.66 -2.24
N PRO A 235 11.84 0.34 -2.67
CA PRO A 235 10.57 0.16 -3.37
C PRO A 235 10.77 -0.43 -4.77
N ASN A 236 9.67 -0.70 -5.46
CA ASN A 236 9.72 -0.94 -6.90
C ASN A 236 10.32 0.27 -7.65
N VAL A 237 10.91 0.02 -8.82
CA VAL A 237 11.16 1.06 -9.82
C VAL A 237 9.82 1.68 -10.22
N SER A 238 9.79 3.00 -10.38
CA SER A 238 8.57 3.70 -10.80
C SER A 238 8.07 3.16 -12.15
N ARG A 239 6.75 3.10 -12.36
CA ARG A 239 6.23 2.64 -13.65
C ARG A 239 6.57 3.60 -14.78
N ALA A 240 6.77 4.88 -14.48
CA ALA A 240 7.30 5.86 -15.41
C ALA A 240 8.69 5.46 -15.93
N HIS A 241 9.61 5.12 -15.03
CA HIS A 241 10.97 4.74 -15.38
C HIS A 241 11.03 3.38 -16.06
N LEU A 242 10.27 2.40 -15.58
CA LEU A 242 10.16 1.10 -16.22
C LEU A 242 9.60 1.22 -17.64
N HIS A 243 8.57 2.03 -17.85
CA HIS A 243 8.02 2.27 -19.19
C HIS A 243 9.02 2.95 -20.12
N ARG A 244 9.78 3.92 -19.60
CA ARG A 244 10.82 4.63 -20.38
C ARG A 244 11.94 3.69 -20.84
N GLN A 245 12.37 2.78 -19.98
CA GLN A 245 13.51 1.90 -20.22
C GLN A 245 13.11 0.60 -20.94
N LEU A 246 11.99 0.01 -20.52
CA LEU A 246 11.49 -1.29 -21.00
C LEU A 246 9.97 -1.19 -21.29
N PRO A 247 9.54 -0.48 -22.35
CA PRO A 247 8.13 -0.33 -22.67
C PRO A 247 7.42 -1.69 -22.88
N ASP A 248 8.12 -2.69 -23.42
CA ASP A 248 7.60 -4.05 -23.59
C ASP A 248 7.26 -4.76 -22.26
N ALA A 249 7.96 -4.42 -21.17
CA ALA A 249 7.63 -4.91 -19.83
C ALA A 249 6.26 -4.41 -19.37
N MET A 250 5.85 -3.24 -19.86
CA MET A 250 4.60 -2.55 -19.53
C MET A 250 3.49 -2.75 -20.57
N ALA A 251 3.76 -3.43 -21.69
CA ALA A 251 2.78 -3.68 -22.74
C ALA A 251 1.48 -4.28 -22.19
N GLY A 252 0.34 -3.67 -22.52
CA GLY A 252 -0.99 -4.07 -22.02
C GLY A 252 -1.35 -3.53 -20.62
N SER A 253 -0.45 -2.80 -19.95
CA SER A 253 -0.68 -2.19 -18.63
C SER A 253 -0.61 -0.67 -18.63
N VAL A 254 -0.53 -0.07 -19.81
CA VAL A 254 -0.44 1.38 -20.01
C VAL A 254 -1.70 1.89 -20.68
N VAL A 255 -2.24 2.98 -20.15
CA VAL A 255 -3.30 3.75 -20.80
C VAL A 255 -2.65 5.02 -21.35
N GLU A 256 -2.59 5.16 -22.66
CA GLU A 256 -2.05 6.36 -23.30
C GLU A 256 -3.17 7.35 -23.67
N ARG A 257 -2.97 8.63 -23.38
CA ARG A 257 -3.92 9.71 -23.69
C ARG A 257 -3.16 10.98 -24.07
N PRO A 258 -3.68 11.83 -24.98
CA PRO A 258 -3.15 13.18 -25.13
C PRO A 258 -3.46 14.02 -23.89
N PHE A 259 -2.75 15.13 -23.72
CA PHE A 259 -3.14 16.14 -22.73
C PHE A 259 -4.57 16.62 -23.01
N PRO A 260 -5.43 16.76 -21.98
CA PRO A 260 -6.78 17.29 -22.17
C PRO A 260 -6.72 18.72 -22.71
N THR A 261 -7.32 18.97 -23.87
CA THR A 261 -7.51 20.33 -24.43
C THR A 261 -8.84 20.93 -24.01
N THR A 262 -9.88 20.10 -23.87
CA THR A 262 -11.22 20.45 -23.39
C THR A 262 -11.74 19.34 -22.49
N GLY A 263 -12.35 19.68 -21.35
CA GLY A 263 -12.84 18.70 -20.38
C GLY A 263 -11.71 18.03 -19.60
N SER A 264 -11.87 16.75 -19.27
CA SER A 264 -10.92 15.98 -18.48
C SER A 264 -10.70 14.58 -19.03
N VAL A 265 -9.52 14.01 -18.78
CA VAL A 265 -9.26 12.59 -18.97
C VAL A 265 -9.66 11.85 -17.70
N SER A 266 -10.56 10.87 -17.81
CA SER A 266 -10.88 9.95 -16.70
C SER A 266 -10.28 8.57 -16.97
N VAL A 267 -9.65 7.99 -15.96
CA VAL A 267 -9.03 6.66 -16.05
C VAL A 267 -9.17 5.93 -14.73
N ARG A 268 -9.33 4.62 -14.81
CA ARG A 268 -9.23 3.73 -13.65
C ARG A 268 -7.90 2.99 -13.71
N LEU A 269 -7.09 3.11 -12.66
CA LEU A 269 -5.78 2.45 -12.55
C LEU A 269 -5.78 1.44 -11.41
N ARG A 270 -5.15 0.30 -11.65
CA ARG A 270 -4.87 -0.69 -10.63
C ARG A 270 -3.56 -0.32 -9.92
N SER A 271 -3.44 -0.66 -8.64
CA SER A 271 -2.19 -0.48 -7.89
C SER A 271 -1.02 -1.15 -8.62
N ALA A 272 0.00 -0.36 -8.91
CA ALA A 272 1.25 -0.77 -9.52
C ALA A 272 2.13 -1.61 -8.57
N SER A 273 1.84 -1.58 -7.27
CA SER A 273 2.51 -2.38 -6.24
C SER A 273 1.99 -3.83 -6.21
N ALA A 274 0.70 -4.02 -6.53
CA ALA A 274 0.02 -5.31 -6.51
C ALA A 274 0.26 -6.17 -7.77
N ASP A 275 0.90 -5.62 -8.82
CA ASP A 275 1.03 -6.26 -10.13
C ASP A 275 2.32 -7.09 -10.32
N VAL A 276 3.04 -7.33 -9.23
CA VAL A 276 4.34 -8.01 -9.23
C VAL A 276 4.24 -9.53 -9.53
N ALA A 277 3.06 -10.14 -9.37
CA ALA A 277 2.97 -11.61 -9.31
C ALA A 277 1.90 -12.30 -10.19
N ARG A 278 1.09 -11.59 -10.99
CA ARG A 278 0.03 -12.27 -11.77
C ARG A 278 0.51 -12.72 -13.15
N GLN A 279 0.72 -14.03 -13.29
CA GLN A 279 0.65 -14.71 -14.58
C GLN A 279 -0.81 -15.13 -14.85
N GLY A 280 -1.45 -14.57 -15.87
CA GLY A 280 -2.77 -15.00 -16.35
C GLY A 280 -3.89 -13.93 -16.31
N ALA A 281 -4.71 -13.95 -17.37
CA ALA A 281 -5.85 -13.08 -17.73
C ALA A 281 -5.58 -11.56 -17.74
N GLY A 282 -5.24 -11.04 -18.93
CA GLY A 282 -5.28 -9.61 -19.30
C GLY A 282 -4.55 -8.67 -18.34
N ARG A 283 -3.34 -8.23 -18.73
CA ARG A 283 -2.63 -7.14 -18.03
C ARG A 283 -3.58 -5.96 -17.82
N GLN A 284 -3.67 -5.49 -16.58
CA GLN A 284 -4.57 -4.42 -16.17
C GLN A 284 -3.83 -3.08 -16.25
N PRO A 285 -4.54 -1.96 -16.46
CA PRO A 285 -3.92 -0.64 -16.51
C PRO A 285 -3.35 -0.27 -15.15
N THR A 286 -2.06 0.04 -15.09
CA THR A 286 -1.33 0.43 -13.86
C THR A 286 -0.61 1.77 -14.02
N LEU A 287 -0.55 2.29 -15.24
CA LEU A 287 0.12 3.52 -15.60
C LEU A 287 -0.74 4.28 -16.62
N LEU A 288 -1.03 5.54 -16.31
CA LEU A 288 -1.52 6.50 -17.28
C LEU A 288 -0.32 7.26 -17.85
N VAL A 289 -0.23 7.33 -19.18
CA VAL A 289 0.75 8.14 -19.90
C VAL A 289 0.01 9.24 -20.64
N LEU A 290 0.42 10.47 -20.38
CA LEU A 290 -0.14 11.67 -20.98
C LEU A 290 0.88 12.29 -21.93
N HIS A 291 0.48 12.46 -23.18
CA HIS A 291 1.31 12.95 -24.27
C HIS A 291 1.06 14.45 -24.51
N PRO A 292 2.09 15.32 -24.39
CA PRO A 292 1.95 16.74 -24.71
C PRO A 292 1.74 16.94 -26.22
N ALA A 293 1.14 18.06 -26.60
CA ALA A 293 1.00 18.42 -28.01
C ALA A 293 2.39 18.62 -28.65
N GLY A 294 2.63 17.97 -29.80
CA GLY A 294 3.92 18.06 -30.50
C GLY A 294 5.07 17.34 -29.78
N GLU A 295 4.75 16.31 -28.99
CA GLU A 295 5.75 15.55 -28.24
C GLU A 295 6.97 15.13 -29.10
N PRO A 296 8.20 15.45 -28.65
CA PRO A 296 9.40 15.04 -29.38
C PRO A 296 9.63 13.53 -29.29
N ALA A 297 10.42 12.98 -30.21
CA ALA A 297 10.78 11.55 -30.19
C ALA A 297 11.50 11.11 -28.91
N SER A 298 12.13 12.04 -28.18
CA SER A 298 12.72 11.81 -26.86
C SER A 298 11.69 11.56 -25.76
N GLY A 299 10.42 11.92 -25.98
CA GLY A 299 9.32 11.84 -25.03
C GLY A 299 9.31 12.95 -23.96
N VAL A 300 10.19 13.94 -24.07
CA VAL A 300 10.30 15.03 -23.09
C VAL A 300 8.97 15.79 -23.00
N GLY A 301 8.54 16.10 -21.77
CA GLY A 301 7.26 16.74 -21.46
C GLY A 301 6.12 15.75 -21.20
N ARG A 302 6.32 14.44 -21.43
CA ARG A 302 5.35 13.41 -21.08
C ARG A 302 5.12 13.33 -19.58
N ILE A 303 3.86 13.19 -19.17
CA ILE A 303 3.45 13.01 -17.78
C ILE A 303 3.01 11.56 -17.55
N TYR A 304 3.38 11.02 -16.41
CA TYR A 304 3.10 9.67 -15.97
C TYR A 304 2.35 9.72 -14.65
N VAL A 305 1.26 8.96 -14.54
CA VAL A 305 0.48 8.85 -13.31
C VAL A 305 0.32 7.38 -12.96
N GLU A 306 0.69 7.02 -11.74
CA GLU A 306 0.61 5.64 -11.24
C GLU A 306 0.01 5.61 -9.84
N PHE A 307 -0.60 4.49 -9.47
CA PHE A 307 -1.17 4.29 -8.15
C PHE A 307 -0.31 3.31 -7.34
N ARG A 308 0.14 3.71 -6.15
CA ARG A 308 1.10 2.96 -5.33
C ARG A 308 0.50 2.69 -3.96
N THR A 309 0.55 1.42 -3.54
CA THR A 309 0.14 0.97 -2.20
C THR A 309 1.26 0.20 -1.52
N ALA A 310 1.22 0.10 -0.19
CA ALA A 310 2.19 -0.50 0.70
C ALA A 310 2.10 -2.04 0.65
N THR A 311 2.35 -2.59 -0.54
CA THR A 311 2.28 -4.03 -0.80
C THR A 311 3.46 -4.49 -1.65
N GLY A 312 3.83 -5.77 -1.53
CA GLY A 312 4.92 -6.34 -2.32
C GLY A 312 6.26 -5.66 -2.03
N TRP A 313 6.97 -5.22 -3.07
CA TRP A 313 8.22 -4.48 -2.93
C TRP A 313 8.04 -3.07 -2.36
N ASP A 314 6.82 -2.54 -2.42
CA ASP A 314 6.48 -1.22 -1.89
C ASP A 314 5.91 -1.30 -0.47
N ALA A 315 6.02 -2.43 0.21
CA ALA A 315 5.52 -2.61 1.58
C ALA A 315 6.14 -1.65 2.62
N GLY A 316 7.20 -0.91 2.26
CA GLY A 316 7.78 0.15 3.07
C GLY A 316 7.12 1.51 2.91
N LEU A 317 6.20 1.69 1.96
CA LEU A 317 5.46 2.96 1.81
C LEU A 317 4.61 3.23 3.05
N ASP A 318 4.54 4.50 3.44
CA ASP A 318 3.82 4.92 4.63
C ASP A 318 2.32 5.09 4.34
N PRO A 319 1.43 4.28 4.94
CA PRO A 319 0.00 4.42 4.69
C PRO A 319 -0.57 5.71 5.29
N VAL A 320 -0.14 6.13 6.48
CA VAL A 320 -0.83 7.19 7.26
C VAL A 320 0.08 8.21 7.91
N GLY A 321 1.36 7.90 8.07
CA GLY A 321 2.31 8.70 8.80
C GLY A 321 2.93 9.85 7.98
N PRO A 322 3.96 10.48 8.55
CA PRO A 322 4.55 11.72 8.04
C PRO A 322 5.66 11.49 7.01
N ASP A 323 6.02 10.25 6.69
CA ASP A 323 7.03 9.96 5.67
C ASP A 323 6.58 10.53 4.32
N LEU A 324 7.51 11.02 3.50
CA LEU A 324 7.16 11.52 2.17
C LEU A 324 6.70 10.45 1.19
N SER A 325 7.16 9.20 1.38
CA SER A 325 6.85 8.06 0.54
C SER A 325 5.51 7.41 0.90
N ARG A 326 4.43 8.21 0.83
CA ARG A 326 3.08 7.76 1.23
C ARG A 326 2.40 6.90 0.18
N GLU A 327 1.51 6.01 0.61
CA GLU A 327 0.55 5.37 -0.29
C GLU A 327 -0.30 6.44 -0.99
N GLY A 328 -0.46 6.32 -2.32
CA GLY A 328 -1.13 7.37 -3.08
C GLY A 328 -0.95 7.29 -4.58
N VAL A 329 -1.42 8.34 -5.23
CA VAL A 329 -1.27 8.55 -6.67
C VAL A 329 -0.02 9.38 -6.90
N VAL A 330 0.96 8.80 -7.57
CA VAL A 330 2.28 9.39 -7.80
C VAL A 330 2.35 9.91 -9.22
N VAL A 331 2.89 11.12 -9.38
CA VAL A 331 3.09 11.76 -10.67
C VAL A 331 4.57 11.88 -10.98
N HIS A 332 4.95 11.48 -12.19
CA HIS A 332 6.28 11.71 -12.75
C HIS A 332 6.19 12.44 -14.08
N SER A 333 7.28 13.10 -14.49
CA SER A 333 7.45 13.64 -15.84
C SER A 333 8.73 13.12 -16.47
N LEU A 334 8.82 13.13 -17.80
CA LEU A 334 10.10 13.01 -18.50
C LEU A 334 10.66 14.39 -18.78
N THR A 335 11.78 14.73 -18.15
CA THR A 335 12.39 16.06 -18.20
C THR A 335 13.76 15.98 -18.83
N ASP A 336 14.11 16.90 -19.73
CA ASP A 336 15.46 16.97 -20.27
C ASP A 336 16.43 17.55 -19.24
N VAL A 337 17.55 16.86 -19.01
CA VAL A 337 18.61 17.30 -18.10
C VAL A 337 19.81 17.72 -18.93
N PRO A 338 20.27 18.98 -18.86
CA PRO A 338 21.41 19.46 -19.64
C PRO A 338 22.64 18.56 -19.49
N GLY A 339 23.20 18.12 -20.62
CA GLY A 339 24.40 17.25 -20.66
C GLY A 339 24.12 15.75 -20.41
N THR A 340 22.95 15.41 -19.87
CA THR A 340 22.60 14.06 -19.43
C THR A 340 21.45 13.46 -20.25
N GLY A 341 20.58 14.32 -20.81
CA GLY A 341 19.42 13.95 -21.61
C GLY A 341 18.16 13.70 -20.77
N PRO A 342 17.12 13.07 -21.36
CA PRO A 342 15.84 12.85 -20.68
C PRO A 342 15.96 11.99 -19.43
N ARG A 343 15.33 12.40 -18.32
CA ARG A 343 15.28 11.68 -17.05
C ARG A 343 13.87 11.67 -16.46
N THR A 344 13.53 10.55 -15.81
CA THR A 344 12.28 10.41 -15.06
C THR A 344 12.36 11.27 -13.80
N TRP A 345 11.38 12.14 -13.61
CA TRP A 345 11.39 13.16 -12.58
C TRP A 345 10.12 13.07 -11.72
N TYR A 346 10.25 12.99 -10.41
CA TYR A 346 9.12 13.00 -9.47
C TYR A 346 8.46 14.38 -9.38
N ARG A 347 7.14 14.44 -9.57
CA ARG A 347 6.36 15.69 -9.64
C ARG A 347 5.27 15.82 -8.58
N GLY A 348 5.26 14.93 -7.60
CA GLY A 348 4.34 15.00 -6.47
C GLY A 348 3.52 13.74 -6.27
N VAL A 349 2.80 13.71 -5.16
CA VAL A 349 1.92 12.62 -4.77
C VAL A 349 0.61 13.19 -4.22
N VAL A 350 -0.50 12.50 -4.48
CA VAL A 350 -1.77 12.64 -3.76
C VAL A 350 -1.87 11.47 -2.78
N PRO A 351 -1.61 11.67 -1.47
CA PRO A 351 -1.70 10.59 -0.49
C PRO A 351 -3.14 10.13 -0.29
N LEU A 352 -3.35 8.83 -0.03
CA LEU A 352 -4.69 8.28 0.21
C LEU A 352 -5.33 8.81 1.50
N ASN A 353 -4.52 9.09 2.51
CA ASN A 353 -4.97 9.61 3.81
C ASN A 353 -4.67 11.11 3.91
N SER A 354 -5.11 11.85 2.90
CA SER A 354 -5.05 13.31 2.82
C SER A 354 -6.46 13.83 2.61
N ILE A 355 -6.78 14.98 3.22
CA ILE A 355 -7.99 15.71 2.86
C ILE A 355 -7.87 16.30 1.46
N ASP A 356 -6.65 16.53 0.99
CA ASP A 356 -6.38 16.99 -0.37
C ASP A 356 -6.37 15.83 -1.37
N THR A 357 -7.21 15.94 -2.39
CA THR A 357 -7.45 14.86 -3.36
C THR A 357 -6.85 15.13 -4.73
N ASP A 358 -6.12 16.23 -4.91
CA ASP A 358 -5.45 16.55 -6.16
C ASP A 358 -3.98 16.97 -5.99
N VAL A 359 -3.29 16.99 -7.12
CA VAL A 359 -1.93 17.52 -7.23
C VAL A 359 -1.79 18.29 -8.54
N ALA A 360 -1.27 19.51 -8.45
CA ALA A 360 -0.85 20.28 -9.60
C ALA A 360 0.51 19.75 -10.10
N VAL A 361 0.63 19.46 -11.38
CA VAL A 361 1.84 18.86 -11.93
C VAL A 361 2.83 19.95 -12.29
N ASP A 362 3.84 20.20 -11.45
CA ASP A 362 4.83 21.30 -11.55
C ASP A 362 5.48 21.52 -12.94
N SER A 363 5.56 20.49 -13.78
CA SER A 363 6.13 20.60 -15.15
C SER A 363 5.10 20.90 -16.25
N SER A 364 3.83 21.09 -15.91
CA SER A 364 2.74 21.28 -16.86
C SER A 364 1.59 22.09 -16.25
N ASN A 365 0.54 22.34 -17.03
CA ASN A 365 -0.69 22.95 -16.52
C ASN A 365 -1.72 21.90 -16.06
N LEU A 366 -1.31 20.65 -15.86
CA LEU A 366 -2.23 19.57 -15.52
C LEU A 366 -2.47 19.49 -14.01
N THR A 367 -3.69 19.11 -13.65
CA THR A 367 -4.04 18.71 -12.28
C THR A 367 -4.54 17.27 -12.32
N VAL A 368 -4.01 16.44 -11.44
CA VAL A 368 -4.42 15.04 -11.26
C VAL A 368 -5.24 14.94 -9.99
N THR A 369 -6.47 14.44 -10.07
CA THR A 369 -7.41 14.35 -8.96
C THR A 369 -7.84 12.90 -8.75
N ILE A 370 -7.82 12.44 -7.50
CA ILE A 370 -8.46 11.20 -7.05
C ILE A 370 -9.97 11.43 -6.97
N VAL A 371 -10.73 10.65 -7.73
CA VAL A 371 -12.20 10.68 -7.72
C VAL A 371 -12.76 9.63 -6.78
N GLY A 372 -12.10 8.47 -6.69
CA GLY A 372 -12.51 7.38 -5.82
C GLY A 372 -11.42 6.33 -5.70
N VAL A 373 -11.44 5.60 -4.60
CA VAL A 373 -10.52 4.49 -4.32
C VAL A 373 -11.38 3.31 -3.91
N ALA A 374 -11.11 2.12 -4.46
CA ALA A 374 -11.81 0.92 -4.03
C ALA A 374 -11.47 0.60 -2.56
N ASP A 375 -12.41 0.03 -1.82
CA ASP A 375 -12.23 -0.29 -0.39
C ASP A 375 -11.01 -1.19 -0.11
N ASP A 376 -10.72 -2.12 -1.03
CA ASP A 376 -9.57 -3.02 -0.97
C ASP A 376 -8.26 -2.38 -1.46
N ARG A 377 -8.30 -1.09 -1.81
CA ARG A 377 -7.19 -0.28 -2.36
C ARG A 377 -6.53 -0.89 -3.60
N THR A 378 -7.22 -1.78 -4.31
CA THR A 378 -6.67 -2.37 -5.54
C THR A 378 -6.81 -1.46 -6.74
N TRP A 379 -7.77 -0.53 -6.70
CA TRP A 379 -8.11 0.37 -7.79
C TRP A 379 -8.26 1.81 -7.32
N VAL A 380 -7.90 2.75 -8.19
CA VAL A 380 -8.19 4.17 -8.07
C VAL A 380 -8.83 4.68 -9.35
N ASP A 381 -9.86 5.51 -9.20
CA ASP A 381 -10.47 6.29 -10.27
C ASP A 381 -9.89 7.71 -10.25
N LEU A 382 -9.35 8.13 -11.38
CA LEU A 382 -8.64 9.40 -11.55
C LEU A 382 -9.33 10.29 -12.56
N ARG A 383 -9.17 11.59 -12.35
CA ARG A 383 -9.48 12.63 -13.33
C ARG A 383 -8.25 13.49 -13.52
N VAL A 384 -7.91 13.79 -14.77
CA VAL A 384 -6.86 14.73 -15.13
C VAL A 384 -7.46 15.88 -15.92
N SER A 385 -7.30 17.10 -15.45
CA SER A 385 -7.76 18.33 -16.09
C SER A 385 -6.59 19.18 -16.54
N ASN A 386 -6.86 20.10 -17.47
CA ASN A 386 -5.93 21.14 -17.87
C ASN A 386 -6.37 22.46 -17.25
N GLY A 387 -5.49 23.06 -16.46
CA GLY A 387 -5.74 24.21 -15.61
C GLY A 387 -5.75 23.84 -14.13
N PRO A 388 -5.48 24.84 -13.26
CA PRO A 388 -5.56 24.66 -11.83
C PRO A 388 -6.98 24.28 -11.42
N ALA A 389 -7.11 23.41 -10.43
CA ALA A 389 -8.40 23.13 -9.85
C ALA A 389 -8.93 24.31 -9.04
N ASN A 390 -10.24 24.52 -9.10
CA ASN A 390 -10.91 25.50 -8.25
C ASN A 390 -10.97 24.98 -6.81
N ARG A 391 -10.60 25.84 -5.85
CA ARG A 391 -10.68 25.55 -4.42
C ARG A 391 -12.08 25.14 -4.04
N THR A 392 -12.22 23.87 -3.68
CA THR A 392 -13.49 23.27 -3.31
C THR A 392 -13.29 22.47 -2.03
N VAL A 393 -14.23 22.59 -1.09
CA VAL A 393 -14.28 21.79 0.14
C VAL A 393 -15.60 21.04 0.13
N THR A 394 -15.51 19.72 0.15
CA THR A 394 -16.65 18.82 0.20
C THR A 394 -16.72 18.22 1.59
N VAL A 395 -17.88 18.38 2.23
CA VAL A 395 -18.20 17.74 3.51
C VAL A 395 -19.28 16.68 3.25
N ALA A 396 -19.06 15.46 3.70
CA ALA A 396 -20.00 14.36 3.52
C ALA A 396 -20.25 13.61 4.83
N SER A 397 -21.48 13.12 5.01
CA SER A 397 -21.81 12.21 6.12
C SER A 397 -21.33 10.80 5.76
N ARG A 398 -20.46 10.22 6.60
CA ARG A 398 -19.92 8.85 6.43
C ARG A 398 -20.72 7.83 7.21
N LEU A 399 -21.15 8.19 8.42
CA LEU A 399 -21.89 7.32 9.31
C LEU A 399 -22.94 8.16 10.02
N ARG A 400 -24.17 7.67 10.09
CA ARG A 400 -25.19 8.18 10.98
C ARG A 400 -25.83 7.02 11.73
N ASN A 401 -25.94 7.16 13.04
CA ASN A 401 -26.56 6.20 13.95
C ASN A 401 -27.48 6.92 14.93
N GLU A 402 -28.58 6.26 15.30
CA GLU A 402 -29.58 6.77 16.23
C GLU A 402 -29.68 5.81 17.42
N ASP A 403 -29.04 6.15 18.53
CA ASP A 403 -29.02 5.32 19.73
C ASP A 403 -30.27 5.57 20.57
N THR A 404 -31.03 4.51 20.83
CA THR A 404 -32.23 4.59 21.67
C THR A 404 -31.85 4.55 23.16
N LEU A 405 -32.23 5.58 23.91
CA LEU A 405 -31.83 5.73 25.31
C LEU A 405 -32.91 5.27 26.31
N GLY A 406 -34.18 5.28 25.90
CA GLY A 406 -35.29 4.86 26.74
C GLY A 406 -36.63 5.41 26.28
N VAL A 407 -37.71 4.98 26.93
CA VAL A 407 -39.06 5.43 26.61
C VAL A 407 -39.32 6.83 27.18
N VAL A 408 -40.00 7.67 26.40
CA VAL A 408 -40.54 8.97 26.80
C VAL A 408 -42.04 8.80 27.01
N GLY A 409 -42.49 8.96 28.26
CA GLY A 409 -43.90 8.78 28.60
C GLY A 409 -44.27 7.31 28.82
N THR A 410 -45.40 6.87 28.26
CA THR A 410 -45.96 5.54 28.51
C THR A 410 -45.68 4.59 27.34
N GLU A 411 -45.08 3.44 27.66
CA GLU A 411 -44.96 2.32 26.72
C GLU A 411 -46.24 1.49 26.76
N THR A 412 -46.77 1.16 25.58
CA THR A 412 -47.90 0.25 25.43
C THR A 412 -47.44 -1.06 24.81
N THR A 413 -48.19 -2.12 25.07
CA THR A 413 -47.92 -3.44 24.49
C THR A 413 -49.06 -3.80 23.56
N GLU A 414 -48.73 -4.20 22.34
CA GLU A 414 -49.68 -4.68 21.35
C GLU A 414 -49.28 -6.05 20.80
N GLN A 415 -50.24 -6.74 20.18
CA GLN A 415 -50.03 -8.02 19.52
C GLN A 415 -49.89 -7.78 18.02
N THR A 416 -48.80 -8.25 17.43
CA THR A 416 -48.66 -8.27 15.97
C THR A 416 -49.73 -9.21 15.36
N PRO A 417 -50.08 -9.05 14.08
CA PRO A 417 -50.99 -9.97 13.39
C PRO A 417 -50.56 -11.45 13.40
N CYS A 418 -49.30 -11.73 13.76
CA CYS A 418 -48.72 -13.07 13.83
C CYS A 418 -48.68 -13.63 15.27
N GLY A 419 -49.22 -12.91 16.26
CA GLY A 419 -49.31 -13.34 17.66
C GLY A 419 -48.12 -12.96 18.53
N ASP A 420 -47.11 -12.29 17.98
CA ASP A 420 -45.95 -11.82 18.76
C ASP A 420 -46.33 -10.57 19.55
N THR A 421 -46.04 -10.56 20.85
CA THR A 421 -46.17 -9.38 21.72
C THR A 421 -45.03 -8.40 21.45
N VAL A 422 -45.36 -7.15 21.13
CA VAL A 422 -44.41 -6.08 20.82
C VAL A 422 -44.73 -4.81 21.59
N ARG A 423 -43.69 -4.06 21.95
CA ARG A 423 -43.83 -2.79 22.65
C ARG A 423 -43.88 -1.62 21.65
N ARG A 424 -44.75 -0.66 21.93
CA ARG A 424 -44.94 0.56 21.14
C ARG A 424 -45.00 1.78 22.05
N GLY A 425 -44.27 2.83 21.69
CA GLY A 425 -44.21 4.07 22.45
C GLY A 425 -43.38 5.13 21.74
N THR A 426 -43.12 6.22 22.47
CA THR A 426 -42.16 7.24 22.06
C THR A 426 -40.83 6.95 22.73
N TYR A 427 -39.74 6.94 21.99
CA TYR A 427 -38.40 6.64 22.53
C TYR A 427 -37.46 7.80 22.28
N ALA A 428 -36.71 8.21 23.31
CA ALA A 428 -35.66 9.22 23.20
C ALA A 428 -34.46 8.62 22.46
N THR A 429 -33.89 9.39 21.55
CA THR A 429 -32.69 9.03 20.80
C THR A 429 -31.55 10.03 21.02
N SER A 430 -30.32 9.55 20.85
CA SER A 430 -29.13 10.35 20.66
C SER A 430 -28.58 10.06 19.27
N THR A 431 -28.33 11.10 18.49
CA THR A 431 -27.82 10.98 17.13
C THR A 431 -26.31 11.09 17.16
N LEU A 432 -25.62 10.06 16.65
CA LEU A 432 -24.20 10.09 16.32
C LEU A 432 -24.05 10.23 14.81
N GLU A 433 -23.35 11.26 14.35
CA GLU A 433 -23.02 11.44 12.94
C GLU A 433 -21.54 11.76 12.75
N ILE A 434 -20.90 11.11 11.78
CA ILE A 434 -19.49 11.32 11.42
C ILE A 434 -19.40 11.97 10.06
N PHE A 435 -18.76 13.14 10.00
CA PHE A 435 -18.51 13.91 8.80
C PHE A 435 -17.07 13.77 8.33
N THR A 436 -16.88 13.53 7.04
CA THR A 436 -15.58 13.56 6.36
C THR A 436 -15.41 14.87 5.60
N VAL A 437 -14.16 15.26 5.39
CA VAL A 437 -13.79 16.39 4.53
C VAL A 437 -12.85 15.93 3.42
N SER A 438 -13.09 16.43 2.21
CA SER A 438 -12.17 16.29 1.08
C SER A 438 -12.08 17.61 0.32
N THR A 439 -10.92 17.87 -0.28
CA THR A 439 -10.63 19.13 -0.98
C THR A 439 -10.01 18.90 -2.34
N VAL A 440 -10.22 19.89 -3.21
CA VAL A 440 -9.56 20.01 -4.51
C VAL A 440 -9.04 21.45 -4.66
N GLY A 441 -7.87 21.65 -5.27
CA GLY A 441 -7.25 22.95 -5.47
C GLY A 441 -6.47 23.46 -4.26
N PHE A 442 -6.13 22.56 -3.34
CA PHE A 442 -5.27 22.80 -2.18
C PHE A 442 -3.95 22.03 -2.36
N GLY A 443 -3.04 22.11 -1.38
CA GLY A 443 -1.81 21.30 -1.30
C GLY A 443 -0.76 21.49 -2.41
N GLY A 444 -1.07 22.24 -3.46
CA GLY A 444 -0.14 22.66 -4.51
C GLY A 444 0.39 21.50 -5.35
N ILE A 445 1.72 21.43 -5.47
CA ILE A 445 2.40 20.48 -6.35
C ILE A 445 2.70 19.13 -5.70
N GLY A 446 2.13 18.83 -4.52
CA GLY A 446 2.28 17.53 -3.86
C GLY A 446 3.73 17.20 -3.45
N GLN A 447 4.53 18.23 -3.21
CA GLN A 447 5.91 18.15 -2.72
C GLN A 447 5.99 18.70 -1.28
N PRO A 448 7.02 18.36 -0.49
CA PRO A 448 7.14 18.77 0.93
C PRO A 448 7.18 20.29 1.14
N SER A 449 7.60 21.03 0.12
CA SER A 449 7.62 22.50 0.13
C SER A 449 6.22 23.12 0.09
N ALA A 450 5.20 22.38 -0.32
CA ALA A 450 3.82 22.83 -0.27
C ALA A 450 3.21 22.48 1.10
N THR A 451 2.61 23.48 1.77
CA THR A 451 2.00 23.24 3.07
C THR A 451 0.75 22.39 2.89
N ALA A 452 0.66 21.28 3.65
CA ALA A 452 -0.54 20.47 3.68
C ALA A 452 -1.73 21.31 4.16
N PRO A 453 -2.92 21.16 3.54
CA PRO A 453 -4.09 21.90 3.99
C PRO A 453 -4.51 21.47 5.38
N THR A 454 -5.05 22.42 6.14
CA THR A 454 -5.57 22.22 7.49
C THR A 454 -7.06 22.51 7.52
N ALA A 455 -7.83 21.69 8.24
CA ALA A 455 -9.26 21.85 8.37
C ALA A 455 -9.65 22.26 9.79
N THR A 456 -10.65 23.14 9.89
CA THR A 456 -11.26 23.56 11.16
C THR A 456 -12.78 23.51 11.03
N TRP A 457 -13.46 23.21 12.13
CA TRP A 457 -14.90 23.01 12.13
C TRP A 457 -15.62 24.05 12.98
N THR A 458 -16.83 24.42 12.55
CA THR A 458 -17.81 25.13 13.38
C THR A 458 -19.16 24.42 13.29
N VAL A 459 -19.90 24.39 14.40
CA VAL A 459 -21.24 23.79 14.49
C VAL A 459 -22.20 24.83 15.07
N GLY A 460 -23.25 25.18 14.33
CA GLY A 460 -24.15 26.27 14.68
C GLY A 460 -23.43 27.62 14.86
N GLY A 461 -22.34 27.83 14.11
CA GLY A 461 -21.47 29.01 14.21
C GLY A 461 -20.48 29.00 15.38
N VAL A 462 -20.45 27.94 16.20
CA VAL A 462 -19.53 27.81 17.34
C VAL A 462 -18.31 26.98 16.94
N PRO A 463 -17.06 27.46 17.19
CA PRO A 463 -15.85 26.71 16.89
C PRO A 463 -15.77 25.37 17.64
N VAL A 464 -15.41 24.31 16.92
CA VAL A 464 -15.16 22.99 17.49
C VAL A 464 -13.70 22.93 17.99
N PRO A 465 -13.44 22.51 19.23
CA PRO A 465 -12.07 22.32 19.72
C PRO A 465 -11.39 21.15 18.99
N SER A 466 -10.06 21.16 18.96
CA SER A 466 -9.28 20.02 18.45
C SER A 466 -9.44 18.80 19.36
N GLY A 467 -9.56 17.61 18.78
CA GLY A 467 -9.70 16.35 19.53
C GLY A 467 -11.11 16.16 20.10
N ASN A 468 -11.19 15.65 21.33
CA ASN A 468 -12.48 15.41 21.99
C ASN A 468 -12.90 16.66 22.79
N GLY A 469 -14.17 17.05 22.69
CA GLY A 469 -14.70 18.19 23.42
C GLY A 469 -16.21 18.29 23.35
N VAL A 470 -16.75 19.40 23.84
CA VAL A 470 -18.18 19.69 23.84
C VAL A 470 -18.40 21.09 23.28
N VAL A 471 -19.35 21.23 22.36
CA VAL A 471 -19.73 22.51 21.76
C VAL A 471 -21.14 22.89 22.23
N GLN A 472 -21.33 24.15 22.64
CA GLN A 472 -22.64 24.68 23.04
C GLN A 472 -23.37 25.22 21.81
N VAL A 473 -24.16 24.37 21.17
CA VAL A 473 -24.82 24.69 19.90
C VAL A 473 -26.11 25.50 20.16
N PRO A 474 -26.23 26.73 19.63
CA PRO A 474 -27.44 27.52 19.75
C PRO A 474 -28.55 26.98 18.84
N PHE A 475 -29.75 26.79 19.38
CA PHE A 475 -30.93 26.36 18.63
C PHE A 475 -32.20 26.87 19.31
N ASP A 476 -33.06 27.55 18.56
CA ASP A 476 -34.36 28.10 18.99
C ASP A 476 -34.30 28.87 20.34
N GLY A 477 -33.30 29.76 20.47
CA GLY A 477 -33.11 30.59 21.66
C GLY A 477 -32.52 29.86 22.88
N SER A 478 -32.22 28.57 22.78
CA SER A 478 -31.55 27.75 23.80
C SER A 478 -30.17 27.29 23.31
N THR A 479 -29.36 26.73 24.20
CA THR A 479 -28.05 26.13 23.87
C THR A 479 -28.00 24.68 24.33
N PHE A 480 -27.52 23.80 23.45
CA PHE A 480 -27.41 22.37 23.72
C PHE A 480 -25.96 21.91 23.63
N ALA A 481 -25.53 21.09 24.59
CA ALA A 481 -24.20 20.53 24.64
C ALA A 481 -24.07 19.37 23.64
N VAL A 482 -23.37 19.55 22.53
CA VAL A 482 -23.09 18.47 21.57
C VAL A 482 -21.67 17.98 21.79
N ASP A 483 -21.51 16.67 22.01
CA ASP A 483 -20.19 16.07 22.13
C ASP A 483 -19.54 16.02 20.75
N THR A 484 -18.24 16.28 20.70
CA THR A 484 -17.47 16.41 19.46
C THR A 484 -16.19 15.60 19.53
N THR A 485 -15.81 14.99 18.42
CA THR A 485 -14.51 14.34 18.22
C THR A 485 -13.91 14.80 16.90
N VAL A 486 -12.63 15.15 16.88
CA VAL A 486 -11.91 15.49 15.64
C VAL A 486 -10.66 14.61 15.52
N ASP A 487 -10.58 13.83 14.43
CA ASP A 487 -9.38 13.06 14.12
C ASP A 487 -8.23 14.02 13.72
N PRO A 488 -7.04 13.93 14.34
CA PRO A 488 -5.95 14.87 14.09
C PRO A 488 -5.25 14.68 12.72
N VAL A 489 -5.51 13.58 12.02
CA VAL A 489 -4.88 13.23 10.73
C VAL A 489 -5.87 13.42 9.59
N THR A 490 -7.06 12.84 9.70
CA THR A 490 -8.09 12.89 8.63
C THR A 490 -9.02 14.09 8.76
N PHE A 491 -8.99 14.79 9.90
CA PHE A 491 -9.91 15.87 10.24
C PHE A 491 -11.39 15.47 10.23
N GLU A 492 -11.69 14.18 10.31
CA GLU A 492 -13.06 13.68 10.48
C GLU A 492 -13.68 14.26 11.75
N LEU A 493 -14.92 14.75 11.65
CA LEU A 493 -15.69 15.31 12.77
C LEU A 493 -16.80 14.34 13.17
N GLY A 494 -16.76 13.81 14.39
CA GLY A 494 -17.89 13.14 15.02
C GLY A 494 -18.71 14.12 15.84
N LEU A 495 -20.04 14.10 15.70
CA LEU A 495 -20.99 14.83 16.53
C LEU A 495 -21.96 13.85 17.20
N THR A 496 -22.14 13.98 18.51
CA THR A 496 -23.13 13.21 19.28
C THR A 496 -24.09 14.17 19.99
N SER A 497 -25.37 14.07 19.68
CA SER A 497 -26.40 14.90 20.32
C SER A 497 -26.70 14.41 21.73
N PRO A 498 -27.16 15.30 22.63
CA PRO A 498 -27.85 14.87 23.83
C PRO A 498 -29.05 13.98 23.50
N GLY A 499 -29.34 13.07 24.42
CA GLY A 499 -30.55 12.26 24.38
C GLY A 499 -31.82 13.08 24.48
N GLY A 500 -32.82 12.78 23.64
CA GLY A 500 -34.15 13.41 23.77
C GLY A 500 -34.25 14.80 23.14
N ILE A 501 -33.20 15.30 22.48
CA ILE A 501 -33.13 16.66 21.96
C ILE A 501 -33.22 16.68 20.45
N ARG A 502 -34.18 17.47 19.92
CA ARG A 502 -34.23 17.85 18.51
C ARG A 502 -33.36 19.07 18.27
N LEU A 503 -32.38 18.93 17.39
CA LEU A 503 -31.39 19.95 17.10
C LEU A 503 -31.10 19.94 15.61
N GLY A 504 -31.13 21.11 14.98
CA GLY A 504 -30.60 21.30 13.63
C GLY A 504 -29.49 22.34 13.65
N ALA A 505 -28.29 21.98 13.20
CA ALA A 505 -27.14 22.88 13.22
C ALA A 505 -26.36 22.84 11.91
N ASP A 506 -25.97 24.00 11.41
CA ASP A 506 -25.06 24.09 10.27
C ASP A 506 -23.68 23.61 10.70
N VAL A 507 -23.10 22.71 9.92
CA VAL A 507 -21.75 22.18 10.10
C VAL A 507 -20.89 22.76 8.99
N VAL A 508 -19.94 23.63 9.35
CA VAL A 508 -19.06 24.32 8.41
C VAL A 508 -17.64 23.87 8.63
N CYS A 509 -17.02 23.32 7.58
CA CYS A 509 -15.60 23.06 7.52
C CYS A 509 -14.91 24.21 6.79
N THR A 510 -13.90 24.83 7.41
CA THR A 510 -13.00 25.78 6.76
C THR A 510 -11.66 25.10 6.53
N VAL A 511 -11.23 25.02 5.28
CA VAL A 511 -9.93 24.47 4.90
C VAL A 511 -9.03 25.56 4.38
N ALA A 512 -7.78 25.60 4.84
CA ALA A 512 -6.79 26.59 4.46
C ALA A 512 -5.41 25.99 4.22
N ASP A 513 -4.68 26.58 3.28
CA ASP A 513 -3.25 26.35 3.00
C ASP A 513 -2.52 27.71 2.88
N GLN A 514 -1.26 27.71 2.45
CA GLN A 514 -0.44 28.93 2.28
C GLN A 514 -0.95 29.91 1.20
N THR A 515 -1.87 29.47 0.36
CA THR A 515 -2.36 30.20 -0.83
C THR A 515 -3.80 30.69 -0.67
N GLY A 516 -4.57 30.17 0.29
CA GLY A 516 -5.90 30.68 0.59
C GLY A 516 -6.75 29.72 1.42
N ALA A 517 -8.04 30.05 1.55
CA ALA A 517 -9.02 29.25 2.27
C ALA A 517 -10.33 29.13 1.48
N ALA A 518 -11.06 28.03 1.71
CA ALA A 518 -12.44 27.87 1.26
C ALA A 518 -13.25 27.12 2.32
N ILE A 519 -14.58 27.11 2.16
CA ILE A 519 -15.49 26.49 3.11
C ILE A 519 -16.35 25.43 2.42
N GLY A 520 -16.65 24.37 3.15
CA GLY A 520 -17.65 23.37 2.82
C GLY A 520 -18.70 23.36 3.93
N GLN A 521 -19.96 23.16 3.56
CA GLN A 521 -21.08 23.23 4.50
C GLN A 521 -22.02 22.04 4.33
N THR A 522 -22.53 21.54 5.45
CA THR A 522 -23.60 20.56 5.53
C THR A 522 -24.44 20.84 6.77
N ARG A 523 -25.35 19.94 7.13
CA ARG A 523 -26.20 20.07 8.31
C ARG A 523 -26.16 18.82 9.17
N PHE A 524 -26.13 19.02 10.48
CA PHE A 524 -26.38 18.00 11.49
C PHE A 524 -27.82 18.11 11.95
N GLU A 525 -28.56 17.00 11.90
CA GLU A 525 -29.96 16.93 12.31
C GLU A 525 -30.14 15.80 13.32
N ALA A 526 -30.37 16.17 14.58
CA ALA A 526 -30.69 15.23 15.64
C ALA A 526 -32.21 15.07 15.77
N GLU A 527 -32.69 13.82 15.69
CA GLU A 527 -34.12 13.49 15.74
C GLU A 527 -34.71 13.63 17.14
N GLY A 528 -33.89 13.43 18.17
CA GLY A 528 -34.23 13.51 19.59
C GLY A 528 -35.19 12.43 20.09
N TRP A 529 -36.20 12.05 19.31
CA TRP A 529 -37.12 10.96 19.61
C TRP A 529 -37.80 10.42 18.36
N PHE A 530 -38.20 9.15 18.41
CA PHE A 530 -39.10 8.55 17.43
C PHE A 530 -40.33 7.94 18.10
N GLU A 531 -41.43 7.83 17.36
CA GLU A 531 -42.63 7.12 17.79
C GLU A 531 -42.76 5.84 16.98
N GLY A 532 -42.89 4.69 17.65
CA GLY A 532 -42.92 3.41 16.95
C GLY A 532 -42.75 2.21 17.85
N TYR A 533 -42.29 1.12 17.26
CA TYR A 533 -41.98 -0.11 17.97
C TYR A 533 -40.64 0.00 18.70
N ASN A 534 -40.54 -0.65 19.86
CA ASN A 534 -39.27 -0.79 20.56
C ASN A 534 -38.24 -1.45 19.63
N GLY A 535 -37.00 -0.95 19.62
CA GLY A 535 -35.92 -1.47 18.77
C GLY A 535 -35.68 -2.98 18.94
N ASP A 536 -35.80 -3.51 20.16
CA ASP A 536 -35.63 -4.95 20.42
C ASP A 536 -36.75 -5.80 19.82
N ASP A 537 -37.93 -5.21 19.60
CA ASP A 537 -39.11 -5.89 19.05
C ASP A 537 -39.22 -5.73 17.53
N LEU A 538 -38.44 -4.83 16.92
CA LEU A 538 -38.40 -4.59 15.48
C LEU A 538 -38.19 -5.88 14.65
N PRO A 539 -37.27 -6.80 15.02
CA PRO A 539 -37.10 -8.06 14.31
C PRO A 539 -38.37 -8.93 14.27
N LYS A 540 -39.16 -8.94 15.36
CA LYS A 540 -40.43 -9.68 15.44
C LYS A 540 -41.47 -9.05 14.51
N VAL A 541 -41.57 -7.72 14.52
CA VAL A 541 -42.47 -6.96 13.64
C VAL A 541 -42.14 -7.22 12.16
N ILE A 542 -40.87 -7.08 11.77
CA ILE A 542 -40.42 -7.31 10.38
C ILE A 542 -40.67 -8.76 9.96
N ALA A 543 -40.39 -9.74 10.82
CA ALA A 543 -40.64 -11.15 10.53
C ALA A 543 -42.14 -11.45 10.37
N CYS A 544 -43.00 -10.82 11.17
CA CYS A 544 -44.45 -10.93 11.01
C CYS A 544 -44.93 -10.34 9.69
N TRP A 545 -44.53 -9.11 9.37
CA TRP A 545 -44.92 -8.44 8.12
C TRP A 545 -44.42 -9.19 6.89
N THR A 546 -43.19 -9.70 6.91
CA THR A 546 -42.64 -10.51 5.82
C THR A 546 -43.46 -11.78 5.56
N ARG A 547 -43.92 -12.47 6.63
CA ARG A 547 -44.81 -13.63 6.51
C ARG A 547 -46.17 -13.24 5.92
N ARG A 548 -46.77 -12.17 6.45
CA ARG A 548 -48.09 -11.67 6.01
C ARG A 548 -48.09 -11.22 4.55
N ILE A 549 -47.00 -10.59 4.08
CA ILE A 549 -46.83 -10.19 2.67
C ILE A 549 -46.71 -11.42 1.77
N LYS A 550 -45.95 -12.45 2.18
CA LYS A 550 -45.89 -13.73 1.46
C LYS A 550 -47.26 -14.44 1.41
N ASP A 551 -48.07 -14.34 2.46
CA ASP A 551 -49.41 -14.91 2.50
C ASP A 551 -50.45 -14.09 1.69
N LEU A 552 -50.20 -12.80 1.49
CA LEU A 552 -50.99 -11.90 0.65
C LEU A 552 -50.59 -11.96 -0.83
N ASP A 553 -49.51 -12.66 -1.18
CA ASP A 553 -49.18 -12.97 -2.56
C ASP A 553 -50.24 -13.96 -3.09
N ILE A 554 -51.26 -13.36 -3.68
CA ILE A 554 -52.34 -13.99 -4.42
C ILE A 554 -51.73 -15.10 -5.26
N ARG A 555 -52.29 -16.31 -5.16
CA ARG A 555 -52.13 -17.36 -6.16
C ARG A 555 -52.68 -16.87 -7.50
N VAL A 556 -52.00 -15.96 -8.18
CA VAL A 556 -52.20 -15.74 -9.61
C VAL A 556 -51.48 -16.89 -10.27
N LYS A 557 -52.23 -17.98 -10.54
CA LYS A 557 -51.85 -18.83 -11.66
C LYS A 557 -51.70 -17.90 -12.86
N PRO A 558 -50.58 -17.90 -13.59
CA PRO A 558 -50.56 -17.24 -14.89
C PRO A 558 -51.73 -17.81 -15.68
N GLY A 559 -52.68 -16.97 -16.07
CA GLY A 559 -53.67 -17.36 -17.07
C GLY A 559 -52.93 -17.73 -18.35
N ASP A 560 -53.46 -18.70 -19.09
CA ASP A 560 -52.90 -19.10 -20.38
C ASP A 560 -52.72 -17.86 -21.26
N PHE A 561 -51.51 -17.69 -21.78
CA PHE A 561 -51.13 -16.53 -22.56
C PHE A 561 -51.84 -16.58 -23.92
N GLU A 562 -52.98 -15.89 -24.05
CA GLU A 562 -53.60 -15.65 -25.35
C GLU A 562 -52.91 -14.48 -26.05
N LYS A 563 -52.22 -14.79 -27.16
CA LYS A 563 -51.62 -13.80 -28.05
C LYS A 563 -52.74 -12.90 -28.64
N PRO A 564 -52.64 -11.56 -28.60
CA PRO A 564 -53.64 -10.70 -29.22
C PRO A 564 -53.65 -10.89 -30.73
N THR A 565 -54.82 -11.18 -31.31
CA THR A 565 -55.05 -11.13 -32.76
C THR A 565 -56.08 -10.06 -33.10
N PRO A 566 -55.84 -9.26 -34.16
CA PRO A 566 -54.68 -9.32 -35.06
C PRO A 566 -53.42 -8.64 -34.47
N ASP A 567 -52.23 -9.10 -34.89
CA ASP A 567 -50.94 -8.53 -34.50
C ASP A 567 -50.91 -7.00 -34.77
N PRO A 568 -50.58 -6.15 -33.79
CA PRO A 568 -50.46 -4.71 -34.01
C PRO A 568 -49.29 -4.42 -34.95
N LYS A 569 -49.55 -3.59 -35.98
CA LYS A 569 -48.52 -3.14 -36.92
C LYS A 569 -47.59 -2.15 -36.23
N PHE A 570 -46.32 -2.53 -36.12
CA PHE A 570 -45.24 -1.73 -35.54
C PHE A 570 -44.85 -0.58 -36.50
N ASP A 571 -44.93 0.68 -36.04
CA ASP A 571 -44.35 1.84 -36.72
C ASP A 571 -43.04 2.25 -36.01
N TRP A 572 -41.94 2.27 -36.76
CA TRP A 572 -40.61 2.57 -36.25
C TRP A 572 -40.42 4.05 -35.84
N ARG A 573 -41.35 4.94 -36.21
CA ARG A 573 -41.28 6.38 -35.91
C ARG A 573 -41.72 6.76 -34.50
N ASP A 574 -42.40 5.86 -33.78
CA ASP A 574 -42.82 6.08 -32.39
C ASP A 574 -41.65 5.93 -31.39
N ILE A 575 -40.53 5.33 -31.79
CA ILE A 575 -39.32 5.17 -30.97
C ILE A 575 -38.62 6.51 -30.73
N ALA A 576 -38.61 7.40 -31.73
CA ALA A 576 -37.88 8.66 -31.66
C ALA A 576 -38.52 9.70 -30.72
N ARG A 577 -39.84 9.60 -30.48
CA ARG A 577 -40.54 10.44 -29.48
C ARG A 577 -40.33 9.95 -28.05
N LEU A 578 -40.22 8.64 -27.83
CA LEU A 578 -39.99 8.06 -26.50
C LEU A 578 -38.55 8.22 -25.99
N GLN A 579 -37.57 8.41 -26.87
CA GLN A 579 -36.15 8.58 -26.49
C GLN A 579 -35.79 9.97 -25.93
N ILE A 580 -36.63 11.00 -26.13
CA ILE A 580 -36.36 12.36 -25.62
C ILE A 580 -36.99 12.59 -24.24
N GLU A 581 -38.09 11.89 -23.89
CA GLU A 581 -38.77 12.07 -22.59
C GLU A 581 -38.29 11.10 -21.49
N PHE A 582 -37.64 9.97 -21.83
CA PHE A 582 -37.15 8.99 -20.83
C PHE A 582 -35.68 9.15 -20.42
N GLY A 583 -34.93 10.09 -21.01
CA GLY A 583 -33.49 10.27 -20.75
C GLY A 583 -33.17 10.91 -19.39
N ASP A 584 -33.96 11.91 -18.96
CA ASP A 584 -33.61 12.73 -17.79
C ASP A 584 -34.25 12.23 -16.48
N ALA A 585 -35.32 11.42 -16.53
CA ALA A 585 -35.99 10.92 -15.33
C ALA A 585 -35.44 9.56 -14.83
N VAL A 586 -34.89 8.71 -15.73
CA VAL A 586 -34.49 7.33 -15.40
C VAL A 586 -33.08 7.24 -14.81
N VAL A 587 -32.24 8.27 -14.95
CA VAL A 587 -30.88 8.25 -14.39
C VAL A 587 -30.87 8.54 -12.89
N LEU A 588 -31.82 9.30 -12.35
CA LEU A 588 -31.89 9.57 -10.91
C LEU A 588 -32.46 8.37 -10.12
N GLU A 589 -33.58 7.80 -10.56
CA GLU A 589 -34.22 6.68 -9.83
C GLU A 589 -33.40 5.38 -9.87
N ARG A 590 -32.66 5.10 -10.95
CA ARG A 590 -31.86 3.88 -11.04
C ARG A 590 -30.67 3.88 -10.08
N THR A 591 -30.14 5.06 -9.75
CA THR A 591 -28.99 5.20 -8.85
C THR A 591 -29.40 5.02 -7.39
N GLU A 592 -30.57 5.54 -6.99
CA GLU A 592 -31.14 5.31 -5.66
C GLU A 592 -31.67 3.87 -5.47
N ALA A 593 -32.23 3.28 -6.52
CA ALA A 593 -32.68 1.88 -6.50
C ALA A 593 -31.50 0.89 -6.44
N LEU A 594 -30.38 1.18 -7.11
CA LEU A 594 -29.15 0.38 -7.02
C LEU A 594 -28.49 0.48 -5.63
N GLN A 595 -28.46 1.67 -5.01
CA GLN A 595 -27.92 1.82 -3.65
C GLN A 595 -28.79 1.13 -2.58
N ARG A 596 -30.11 1.14 -2.71
CA ARG A 596 -30.99 0.37 -1.80
C ARG A 596 -30.87 -1.14 -2.02
N ALA A 597 -30.67 -1.59 -3.27
CA ALA A 597 -30.46 -2.99 -3.60
C ALA A 597 -29.10 -3.52 -3.09
N GLU A 598 -28.01 -2.75 -3.21
CA GLU A 598 -26.70 -3.12 -2.66
C GLU A 598 -26.70 -3.19 -1.13
N LYS A 599 -27.43 -2.30 -0.45
CA LYS A 599 -27.54 -2.31 1.02
C LYS A 599 -28.37 -3.50 1.54
N LEU A 600 -29.44 -3.88 0.83
CA LEU A 600 -30.22 -5.09 1.11
C LEU A 600 -29.44 -6.38 0.81
N GLN A 601 -28.60 -6.37 -0.23
CA GLN A 601 -27.75 -7.51 -0.59
C GLN A 601 -26.61 -7.73 0.42
N GLN A 602 -26.02 -6.67 0.98
CA GLN A 602 -25.02 -6.78 2.06
C GLN A 602 -25.60 -7.41 3.33
N ASP A 603 -26.81 -7.02 3.74
CA ASP A 603 -27.50 -7.58 4.92
C ASP A 603 -27.91 -9.06 4.72
N GLU A 604 -28.30 -9.47 3.51
CA GLU A 604 -28.55 -10.88 3.20
C GLU A 604 -27.26 -11.70 3.11
N THR A 605 -26.17 -11.14 2.55
CA THR A 605 -24.87 -11.85 2.55
C THR A 605 -24.32 -12.04 3.96
N LEU A 606 -24.39 -11.04 4.85
CA LEU A 606 -23.92 -11.16 6.24
C LEU A 606 -24.63 -12.29 7.01
N ARG A 607 -25.94 -12.47 6.79
CA ARG A 607 -26.70 -13.57 7.41
C ARG A 607 -26.39 -14.95 6.82
N VAL A 608 -26.03 -15.02 5.54
CA VAL A 608 -25.59 -16.28 4.89
C VAL A 608 -24.15 -16.64 5.28
N THR A 609 -23.25 -15.67 5.48
CA THR A 609 -21.90 -15.93 6.00
C THR A 609 -21.89 -16.38 7.46
N GLU A 610 -22.77 -15.84 8.32
CA GLU A 610 -22.89 -16.32 9.71
C GLU A 610 -23.39 -17.78 9.77
N GLY A 611 -24.33 -18.16 8.89
CA GLY A 611 -24.82 -19.54 8.77
C GLY A 611 -23.83 -20.52 8.12
N LEU A 612 -23.06 -20.08 7.12
CA LEU A 612 -22.00 -20.88 6.49
C LEU A 612 -20.82 -21.11 7.43
N ARG A 613 -20.51 -20.17 8.33
CA ARG A 613 -19.40 -20.29 9.29
C ARG A 613 -19.66 -21.35 10.37
N VAL A 614 -20.92 -21.59 10.77
CA VAL A 614 -21.30 -22.69 11.65
C VAL A 614 -21.27 -24.05 10.92
N ALA A 615 -21.61 -24.07 9.62
CA ALA A 615 -21.53 -25.27 8.79
C ALA A 615 -20.09 -25.67 8.41
N GLU A 616 -19.18 -24.71 8.17
CA GLU A 616 -17.75 -24.95 7.92
C GLU A 616 -17.00 -25.37 9.19
N GLN A 617 -17.38 -24.86 10.37
CA GLN A 617 -16.83 -25.34 11.65
C GLN A 617 -17.24 -26.80 11.96
N LEU A 618 -18.45 -27.22 11.59
CA LEU A 618 -18.87 -28.63 11.71
C LEU A 618 -18.11 -29.54 10.72
N LYS A 619 -17.84 -29.06 9.50
CA LYS A 619 -17.07 -29.81 8.47
C LYS A 619 -15.58 -29.91 8.78
N ALA A 620 -14.98 -28.87 9.38
CA ALA A 620 -13.60 -28.89 9.84
C ALA A 620 -13.41 -29.84 11.04
N ALA A 621 -14.42 -29.96 11.91
CA ALA A 621 -14.41 -30.93 13.01
C ALA A 621 -14.51 -32.40 12.52
N GLU A 622 -15.28 -32.68 11.46
CA GLU A 622 -15.32 -34.02 10.83
C GLU A 622 -14.05 -34.36 10.03
N ALA A 623 -13.40 -33.35 9.41
CA ALA A 623 -12.12 -33.51 8.73
C ALA A 623 -10.94 -33.74 9.70
N LEU A 624 -10.96 -33.10 10.88
CA LEU A 624 -9.95 -33.31 11.93
C LEU A 624 -10.03 -34.74 12.51
N LYS A 625 -11.25 -35.28 12.64
CA LYS A 625 -11.49 -36.65 13.15
C LYS A 625 -11.06 -37.75 12.17
N THR A 626 -11.11 -37.49 10.86
CA THR A 626 -10.57 -38.40 9.82
C THR A 626 -9.06 -38.29 9.68
N ALA A 627 -8.47 -37.11 9.89
CA ALA A 627 -7.01 -36.92 9.93
C ALA A 627 -6.34 -37.56 11.17
N GLU A 628 -6.99 -37.55 12.34
CA GLU A 628 -6.50 -38.25 13.54
C GLU A 628 -6.59 -39.79 13.42
N ALA A 629 -7.60 -40.31 12.73
CA ALA A 629 -7.71 -41.74 12.40
C ALA A 629 -6.65 -42.20 11.37
N LEU A 630 -6.26 -41.33 10.42
CA LEU A 630 -5.20 -41.63 9.45
C LEU A 630 -3.80 -41.63 10.10
N ARG A 631 -3.55 -40.74 11.07
CA ARG A 631 -2.28 -40.69 11.84
C ARG A 631 -2.08 -41.88 12.78
N THR A 632 -3.16 -42.45 13.34
CA THR A 632 -3.06 -43.68 14.14
C THR A 632 -2.80 -44.92 13.27
N ALA A 633 -3.21 -44.92 12.00
CA ALA A 633 -2.88 -45.98 11.04
C ALA A 633 -1.43 -45.89 10.51
N GLU A 634 -0.87 -44.69 10.32
CA GLU A 634 0.53 -44.50 9.90
C GLU A 634 1.57 -44.79 11.00
N THR A 635 1.21 -44.55 12.27
CA THR A 635 2.07 -44.88 13.43
C THR A 635 2.10 -46.38 13.74
N LEU A 636 1.03 -47.12 13.45
CA LEU A 636 1.02 -48.59 13.52
C LEU A 636 1.84 -49.25 12.40
N ARG A 637 1.95 -48.62 11.22
CA ARG A 637 2.76 -49.14 10.10
C ARG A 637 4.26 -48.93 10.25
N THR A 638 4.70 -47.92 11.00
CA THR A 638 6.12 -47.67 11.29
C THR A 638 6.66 -48.49 12.47
N ALA A 639 5.79 -49.07 13.30
CA ALA A 639 6.18 -49.98 14.38
C ALA A 639 6.48 -51.42 13.92
N GLU A 640 5.99 -51.85 12.75
CA GLU A 640 6.28 -53.20 12.21
C GLU A 640 7.60 -53.30 11.44
N THR A 641 8.23 -52.19 11.04
CA THR A 641 9.48 -52.18 10.26
C THR A 641 10.77 -52.06 11.10
N LEU A 642 10.69 -52.03 12.42
CA LEU A 642 11.86 -51.89 13.33
C LEU A 642 12.13 -53.12 14.21
N ARG A 643 11.70 -54.31 13.80
CA ARG A 643 11.91 -55.58 14.55
C ARG A 643 13.00 -56.52 14.03
N VAL A 644 14.02 -56.01 13.33
CA VAL A 644 15.22 -56.81 13.03
C VAL A 644 16.48 -55.96 13.18
N ARG A 645 17.07 -55.99 14.39
CA ARG A 645 18.51 -56.14 14.69
C ARG A 645 18.78 -55.83 16.17
N GLU A 646 19.19 -56.88 16.89
CA GLU A 646 20.31 -56.96 17.89
C GLU A 646 20.57 -55.71 18.76
N GLY A 647 20.55 -55.69 20.10
CA GLY A 647 21.00 -56.65 21.12
C GLY A 647 22.08 -55.97 22.02
N LEU A 648 21.93 -56.05 23.36
CA LEU A 648 22.81 -55.61 24.49
C LEU A 648 22.54 -54.20 25.10
N GLN A 649 21.88 -54.10 26.27
CA GLN A 649 22.40 -54.01 27.67
C GLN A 649 23.05 -52.64 28.00
N VAL A 650 22.90 -51.93 29.13
CA VAL A 650 22.30 -52.05 30.49
C VAL A 650 22.32 -50.63 31.11
N GLY A 651 21.38 -50.25 32.00
CA GLY A 651 21.60 -49.08 32.90
C GLY A 651 20.36 -48.39 33.48
N GLU A 652 19.89 -48.90 34.62
CA GLU A 652 19.12 -48.25 35.72
C GLU A 652 19.65 -46.83 36.09
N THR A 653 18.96 -45.84 36.71
CA THR A 653 17.91 -45.76 37.75
C THR A 653 17.57 -44.26 38.05
N VAL A 654 16.29 -43.96 38.37
CA VAL A 654 15.76 -43.20 39.56
C VAL A 654 15.88 -41.64 39.74
N ALA A 655 14.70 -41.07 40.05
CA ALA A 655 14.34 -40.06 41.09
C ALA A 655 13.96 -38.60 40.73
N ALA A 656 12.80 -38.25 41.32
CA ALA A 656 12.08 -36.98 41.38
C ALA A 656 12.68 -35.92 42.34
N GLN A 657 12.32 -34.65 42.14
CA GLN A 657 11.91 -33.69 43.19
C GLN A 657 11.03 -32.57 42.58
N PRO A 658 10.03 -32.03 43.32
CA PRO A 658 9.05 -31.04 42.85
C PRO A 658 9.44 -29.58 43.20
N PHE A 659 8.86 -28.59 42.52
CA PHE A 659 8.97 -27.17 42.91
C PHE A 659 7.58 -26.60 43.19
N ASP A 660 7.43 -26.02 44.39
CA ASP A 660 6.20 -25.44 44.94
C ASP A 660 6.25 -23.91 44.91
N ALA A 661 5.09 -23.31 44.68
CA ALA A 661 4.81 -21.91 44.46
C ALA A 661 4.26 -21.26 45.73
N THR A 662 4.93 -20.24 46.27
CA THR A 662 4.30 -19.31 47.23
C THR A 662 4.91 -17.91 47.20
N LYS A 663 4.18 -16.98 46.57
CA LYS A 663 4.05 -15.51 46.81
C LYS A 663 3.11 -14.96 45.69
N ILE A 664 1.78 -14.97 45.84
CA ILE A 664 0.90 -13.98 46.52
C ILE A 664 1.17 -12.56 45.98
N SER A 665 0.24 -11.81 45.35
CA SER A 665 -1.12 -11.42 45.78
C SER A 665 -2.01 -10.96 44.58
N THR A 666 -3.26 -11.42 44.41
CA THR A 666 -4.57 -10.88 44.93
C THR A 666 -5.09 -9.69 44.09
N VAL A 667 -6.32 -9.61 43.55
CA VAL A 667 -7.70 -9.72 44.12
C VAL A 667 -8.66 -10.15 42.98
N GLY A 668 -9.54 -11.17 43.07
CA GLY A 668 -10.79 -11.29 43.86
C GLY A 668 -11.92 -10.45 43.20
N ARG A 669 -13.17 -10.87 42.92
CA ARG A 669 -14.15 -11.88 43.39
C ARG A 669 -15.28 -11.90 42.31
N LEU A 670 -16.06 -12.95 42.02
CA LEU A 670 -16.88 -13.78 42.90
C LEU A 670 -17.30 -15.09 42.18
N ARG A 671 -17.33 -16.18 42.96
CA ARG A 671 -17.81 -17.53 42.66
C ARG A 671 -19.33 -17.67 42.86
N LEU A 672 -19.92 -18.70 42.23
CA LEU A 672 -20.56 -19.88 42.88
C LEU A 672 -21.02 -20.83 41.74
N GLN A 673 -20.23 -21.84 41.39
CA GLN A 673 -20.15 -23.20 41.94
C GLN A 673 -20.95 -24.23 41.14
N ASN A 674 -20.19 -25.23 40.68
CA ASN A 674 -20.55 -26.36 39.84
C ASN A 674 -21.39 -27.42 40.56
N LEU A 675 -22.37 -27.96 39.83
CA LEU A 675 -22.58 -29.39 39.59
C LEU A 675 -22.84 -29.45 38.06
N GLY A 676 -21.96 -29.92 37.20
CA GLY A 676 -21.31 -31.22 37.22
C GLY A 676 -22.17 -32.21 36.44
N VAL A 677 -21.87 -32.40 35.14
CA VAL A 677 -21.83 -33.68 34.41
C VAL A 677 -21.53 -33.43 32.92
N PHE A 678 -20.26 -33.70 32.60
CA PHE A 678 -19.65 -34.23 31.36
C PHE A 678 -19.95 -33.56 30.01
N ASP A 679 -19.05 -32.71 29.48
CA ASP A 679 -17.68 -32.95 28.95
C ASP A 679 -17.78 -33.65 27.58
N ARG A 680 -17.42 -33.04 26.44
CA ARG A 680 -16.44 -31.99 26.11
C ARG A 680 -16.95 -31.10 24.99
#